data_AF-A0A957XI79-F1
#
_entry.id   AF-A0A957XI79-F1
#
_cell.length_a   1.000
_cell.length_b   1.000
_cell.length_c   1.000
_cell.angle_alpha   90.00
_cell.angle_beta   90.00
_cell.angle_gamma   90.00
#
_symmetry.space_group_name_H-M   'P 1'
#
loop_
_entity.id
_entity.type
_entity.pdbx_description
1 polymer ?
#
loop_
_entity_poly.entity_id
_entity_poly.type
_entity_poly.pdbx_seq_one_letter_code
_entity_poly.pdbx_strand_id
1 'polypeptide(L)'
;MDLKLSFLIIITIALIGLAVPAWAQSPSPAHENKQLDAPLPLSAYPRPKDDNGMGIHWSTNLYGQSDDTTDYFVNELKAMNIKWVKIINEHSEGRHYDYLIEQLVANDIMPILRLYTRCNEPLNLGTLGKMVNYYVPKGVYYYELYNEPDLWGVDGGWCERGEPDPEYLARIWAPSAREVIAQGGHPSLPSIFPVGKNVPEWKNSFFQRFLKAIKDNGDTEILYSSWGAVHNYFLNHPPDYPQNEVNLTGHLLTPDEIIRYKLNEAQIFSINQARSKQHEPGGYYVGSDPTQDVSGFLQFVGYHDQFVELFGFEIPLISTEGGATVGSCEDPRYPCVNEQLQMEWTLASYEYMLNEAPEYYFATNTWLIAQQALDFGGGYIWESNAWYHDREGNHLPIVDALKNHPRKGQFRWDQQPEENAQPIAEAAPFSSLSTESDTIASLSAISQLAQYPRPAGDNGRGVHYSPTIMGQPTKQVDFFIDELLAMNMKWVKLMQGDIPKVEHQYLVEQLVLNDIEPVLRVYKPYNEPYEHLNALVTNALPMGVHYFELYNEPNIGGFPGGWRDGEAISVERMLDIWIPAAEAIQQAGGYSGIPTLAVGGDYDDMVFLRTFLDGLVDRQRTDLLKQSWLPLHNYFLNHPFDYPSDPVNLQNIPLDSAEISKRNLTPEQVQTINTARANARQPGGYYVGDTVHEDSNGFRKFEAYAKIFHDRFGYYIPIITTEGGPLTGDNQDPRYPPVTDDDVTKLTLQAYHAMLDEAPTYYFSYMPWLMANKAGGHWDNAWEDAAWYKLDGTTLPVVDVLKGDPRRQEVRQWESKPEQTPSIVNQQPLTSAEKNEQSPATTTSTPSTEILSVSQSNPVWEVSNATWQTAASKYPRLRINVVNAHGQPLSGQQVRVEWSDGWTLLLTETDQAHSVSMPLIVPNDTYFISLAGGGEGIKAKGADGFDLNATFQLMN
;
A
#
# COMPACT_ATOMS: atom_id res chain seq x y z
N MET A 1 78.44 7.43 -25.85
CA MET A 1 79.32 6.54 -26.62
C MET A 1 78.43 5.62 -27.43
N ASP A 2 78.82 5.30 -28.66
CA ASP A 2 77.88 4.97 -29.73
C ASP A 2 77.17 3.62 -29.69
N LEU A 3 76.01 3.62 -30.35
CA LEU A 3 75.43 2.59 -31.23
C LEU A 3 76.47 1.54 -31.75
N LYS A 4 76.17 0.26 -32.03
CA LYS A 4 75.13 -0.29 -32.93
C LYS A 4 75.35 -1.81 -33.20
N LEU A 5 74.41 -2.45 -33.94
CA LEU A 5 74.48 -3.79 -34.59
C LEU A 5 74.43 -5.03 -33.65
N SER A 6 73.82 -6.18 -33.99
CA SER A 6 72.98 -6.57 -35.15
C SER A 6 72.27 -7.94 -34.99
N PHE A 7 71.07 -8.10 -35.62
CA PHE A 7 70.52 -9.32 -36.30
C PHE A 7 70.21 -10.61 -35.47
N LEU A 8 69.16 -11.45 -35.67
CA LEU A 8 68.03 -11.59 -36.62
C LEU A 8 67.29 -12.95 -36.34
N ILE A 9 65.94 -13.03 -36.43
CA ILE A 9 65.09 -14.24 -36.77
C ILE A 9 64.94 -15.40 -35.72
N ILE A 10 63.76 -16.04 -35.44
CA ILE A 10 62.32 -15.79 -35.77
C ILE A 10 61.35 -16.73 -34.95
N ILE A 11 60.08 -16.30 -34.72
CA ILE A 11 58.81 -17.06 -34.42
C ILE A 11 58.80 -18.03 -33.18
N THR A 12 57.98 -17.84 -32.13
CA THR A 12 56.50 -18.09 -32.14
C THR A 12 55.74 -17.36 -30.99
N ILE A 13 54.71 -16.61 -31.39
CA ILE A 13 53.46 -16.18 -30.71
C ILE A 13 53.24 -16.51 -29.20
N ALA A 14 53.17 -15.46 -28.37
CA ALA A 14 52.03 -15.16 -27.47
C ALA A 14 52.15 -13.70 -26.98
N LEU A 15 51.08 -12.90 -27.12
CA LEU A 15 51.05 -11.46 -26.79
C LEU A 15 50.55 -11.21 -25.35
N ILE A 16 51.40 -10.64 -24.49
CA ILE A 16 50.97 -9.69 -23.44
C ILE A 16 52.03 -8.58 -23.37
N GLY A 17 51.70 -7.40 -23.90
CA GLY A 17 52.55 -6.21 -23.85
C GLY A 17 51.95 -5.16 -22.92
N LEU A 18 52.51 -5.01 -21.72
CA LEU A 18 52.20 -3.88 -20.84
C LEU A 18 52.77 -2.59 -21.41
N ALA A 19 51.90 -1.64 -21.74
CA ALA A 19 52.28 -0.26 -22.04
C ALA A 19 51.30 0.68 -21.33
N VAL A 20 51.81 1.46 -20.38
CA VAL A 20 51.05 2.50 -19.67
C VAL A 20 50.73 3.64 -20.64
N PRO A 21 49.45 4.02 -20.84
CA PRO A 21 49.12 5.27 -21.50
C PRO A 21 49.11 6.42 -20.49
N ALA A 22 49.60 7.59 -20.93
CA ALA A 22 49.46 8.83 -20.19
C ALA A 22 47.97 9.22 -20.14
N TRP A 23 47.46 9.51 -18.95
CA TRP A 23 46.12 10.07 -18.78
C TRP A 23 46.15 11.53 -19.22
N ALA A 24 45.73 11.77 -20.46
CA ALA A 24 45.51 13.12 -20.96
C ALA A 24 44.34 13.74 -20.18
N GLN A 25 44.50 14.99 -19.76
CA GLN A 25 43.38 15.81 -19.30
C GLN A 25 42.46 16.08 -20.49
N SER A 26 41.43 15.26 -20.64
CA SER A 26 40.25 15.63 -21.43
C SER A 26 39.64 16.87 -20.77
N PRO A 27 39.35 17.95 -21.51
CA PRO A 27 38.48 19.00 -21.01
C PRO A 27 37.14 18.35 -20.66
N SER A 28 36.58 18.63 -19.48
CA SER A 28 35.19 18.27 -19.20
C SER A 28 34.32 18.80 -20.34
N PRO A 29 33.37 18.00 -20.86
CA PRO A 29 32.34 18.56 -21.73
C PRO A 29 31.71 19.74 -21.00
N ALA A 30 31.49 20.85 -21.71
CA ALA A 30 30.55 21.83 -21.18
C ALA A 30 29.22 21.08 -20.97
N HIS A 31 28.66 21.14 -19.77
CA HIS A 31 27.32 20.61 -19.52
C HIS A 31 26.36 21.43 -20.38
N GLU A 32 26.03 20.92 -21.57
CA GLU A 32 24.91 21.43 -22.35
C GLU A 32 23.70 21.33 -21.43
N ASN A 33 23.07 22.47 -21.18
CA ASN A 33 21.90 22.57 -20.33
C ASN A 33 20.71 21.97 -21.08
N LYS A 34 20.72 20.63 -21.18
CA LYS A 34 19.83 19.84 -22.00
C LYS A 34 18.55 19.63 -21.21
N GLN A 35 17.65 20.59 -21.36
CA GLN A 35 16.26 20.50 -20.92
C GLN A 35 15.74 19.10 -21.26
N LEU A 36 15.34 18.35 -20.23
CA LEU A 36 14.87 16.99 -20.39
C LEU A 36 13.44 17.03 -20.92
N ASP A 37 13.20 16.39 -22.07
CA ASP A 37 11.85 16.29 -22.65
C ASP A 37 10.97 15.24 -21.93
N ALA A 38 11.56 14.44 -21.02
CA ALA A 38 10.91 13.38 -20.27
C ALA A 38 11.66 13.07 -18.95
N PRO A 39 11.01 12.43 -17.95
CA PRO A 39 11.65 11.93 -16.73
C PRO A 39 12.85 11.02 -16.99
N LEU A 40 13.88 11.09 -16.16
CA LEU A 40 14.92 10.07 -16.12
C LEU A 40 14.33 8.74 -15.63
N PRO A 41 14.67 7.60 -16.26
CA PRO A 41 14.31 6.29 -15.71
C PRO A 41 15.02 6.09 -14.37
N LEU A 42 14.42 5.33 -13.46
CA LEU A 42 14.95 5.08 -12.11
C LEU A 42 16.40 4.54 -12.16
N SER A 43 16.70 3.67 -13.14
CA SER A 43 18.04 3.11 -13.37
C SER A 43 19.12 4.12 -13.79
N ALA A 44 18.77 5.37 -14.11
CA ALA A 44 19.73 6.45 -14.42
C ALA A 44 20.23 7.18 -13.16
N TYR A 45 19.58 6.99 -12.00
CA TYR A 45 20.00 7.62 -10.75
C TYR A 45 21.09 6.77 -10.07
N PRO A 46 22.23 7.36 -9.64
CA PRO A 46 23.34 6.59 -9.07
C PRO A 46 22.98 5.85 -7.78
N ARG A 47 23.26 4.54 -7.70
CA ARG A 47 23.13 3.73 -6.47
C ARG A 47 24.50 3.28 -5.96
N PRO A 48 24.66 2.96 -4.65
CA PRO A 48 25.89 2.35 -4.16
C PRO A 48 26.11 0.98 -4.82
N LYS A 49 27.37 0.54 -4.88
CA LYS A 49 27.68 -0.81 -5.37
C LYS A 49 27.21 -1.86 -4.36
N ASP A 50 26.65 -2.96 -4.85
CA ASP A 50 26.02 -4.00 -4.05
C ASP A 50 24.91 -3.42 -3.14
N ASP A 51 24.04 -2.58 -3.72
CA ASP A 51 22.97 -1.87 -3.00
C ASP A 51 22.00 -2.84 -2.32
N ASN A 52 21.65 -2.55 -1.07
CA ASN A 52 20.69 -3.28 -0.26
C ASN A 52 19.55 -2.39 0.29
N GLY A 53 19.52 -1.09 -0.06
CA GLY A 53 18.55 -0.12 0.45
C GLY A 53 18.66 0.19 1.95
N MET A 54 19.62 -0.39 2.67
CA MET A 54 19.80 -0.18 4.11
C MET A 54 20.60 1.10 4.34
N GLY A 55 19.98 2.07 5.01
CA GLY A 55 20.58 3.36 5.31
C GLY A 55 20.50 3.77 6.77
N ILE A 56 21.26 4.79 7.15
CA ILE A 56 21.17 5.41 8.48
C ILE A 56 21.48 6.90 8.46
N HIS A 57 20.80 7.67 9.31
CA HIS A 57 21.11 9.07 9.53
C HIS A 57 22.35 9.21 10.43
N TRP A 58 23.31 10.07 10.07
CA TRP A 58 24.63 10.16 10.74
C TRP A 58 24.60 10.83 12.13
N SER A 59 24.30 12.12 12.20
CA SER A 59 24.11 12.84 13.46
C SER A 59 23.27 14.09 13.20
N THR A 60 22.78 14.77 14.23
CA THR A 60 22.16 16.09 14.04
C THR A 60 23.18 17.23 14.09
N ASN A 61 24.48 16.93 14.09
CA ASN A 61 25.53 17.94 14.13
C ASN A 61 25.78 18.50 12.72
N LEU A 62 26.00 19.81 12.62
CA LEU A 62 26.35 20.49 11.37
C LEU A 62 27.85 20.41 11.04
N TYR A 63 28.66 20.03 12.03
CA TYR A 63 30.11 19.99 11.98
C TYR A 63 30.63 18.56 12.11
N GLY A 64 31.68 18.23 11.35
CA GLY A 64 32.28 16.90 11.38
C GLY A 64 32.99 16.56 12.70
N GLN A 65 33.00 15.27 12.99
CA GLN A 65 33.80 14.62 14.04
C GLN A 65 35.28 14.48 13.64
N SER A 66 36.11 13.96 14.54
CA SER A 66 37.52 13.68 14.24
C SER A 66 37.71 12.52 13.23
N ASP A 67 38.86 12.47 12.55
CA ASP A 67 39.19 11.42 11.58
C ASP A 67 39.13 10.02 12.22
N ASP A 68 39.70 9.83 13.42
CA ASP A 68 39.66 8.57 14.17
C ASP A 68 38.21 8.12 14.49
N THR A 69 37.34 9.07 14.83
CA THR A 69 35.91 8.82 15.07
C THR A 69 35.15 8.50 13.78
N THR A 70 35.53 9.16 12.66
CA THR A 70 35.00 8.87 11.32
C THR A 70 35.33 7.44 10.91
N ASP A 71 36.60 7.06 11.00
CA ASP A 71 37.09 5.73 10.64
C ASP A 71 36.46 4.64 11.51
N TYR A 72 36.24 4.90 12.81
CA TYR A 72 35.48 4.00 13.68
C TYR A 72 34.09 3.73 13.13
N PHE A 73 33.26 4.77 12.95
CA PHE A 73 31.86 4.58 12.55
C PHE A 73 31.71 4.08 11.11
N VAL A 74 32.58 4.48 10.17
CA VAL A 74 32.56 3.90 8.81
C VAL A 74 32.88 2.41 8.84
N ASN A 75 33.78 1.94 9.72
CA ASN A 75 34.00 0.51 9.90
C ASN A 75 32.80 -0.20 10.56
N GLU A 76 32.07 0.46 11.47
CA GLU A 76 30.82 -0.10 12.03
C GLU A 76 29.70 -0.20 10.97
N LEU A 77 29.54 0.81 10.11
CA LEU A 77 28.62 0.75 8.96
C LEU A 77 28.94 -0.44 8.06
N LYS A 78 30.22 -0.67 7.74
CA LYS A 78 30.67 -1.83 6.97
C LYS A 78 30.43 -3.16 7.71
N ALA A 79 30.63 -3.18 9.03
CA ALA A 79 30.37 -4.36 9.85
C ALA A 79 28.89 -4.75 9.87
N MET A 80 27.99 -3.76 9.79
CA MET A 80 26.53 -3.90 9.65
C MET A 80 26.06 -4.01 8.17
N ASN A 81 26.94 -3.79 7.20
CA ASN A 81 26.65 -3.71 5.76
C ASN A 81 25.63 -2.62 5.37
N ILE A 82 25.69 -1.44 6.00
CA ILE A 82 24.91 -0.26 5.61
C ILE A 82 25.47 0.33 4.30
N LYS A 83 24.59 0.71 3.37
CA LYS A 83 24.95 1.22 2.03
C LYS A 83 24.55 2.66 1.76
N TRP A 84 23.70 3.26 2.60
CA TRP A 84 23.27 4.66 2.48
C TRP A 84 23.50 5.42 3.79
N VAL A 85 23.92 6.70 3.70
CA VAL A 85 24.09 7.55 4.88
C VAL A 85 23.61 8.97 4.59
N LYS A 86 22.67 9.48 5.40
CA LYS A 86 22.33 10.91 5.41
C LYS A 86 23.24 11.72 6.33
N ILE A 87 23.74 12.84 5.81
CA ILE A 87 24.58 13.81 6.52
C ILE A 87 23.93 15.19 6.43
N ILE A 88 23.89 15.94 7.53
CA ILE A 88 23.41 17.32 7.56
C ILE A 88 24.59 18.29 7.40
N ASN A 89 24.63 19.04 6.30
CA ASN A 89 25.65 20.04 6.02
C ASN A 89 25.21 21.45 6.44
N GLU A 90 26.14 22.26 6.95
CA GLU A 90 25.89 23.68 7.26
C GLU A 90 25.67 24.50 5.98
N HIS A 91 24.40 24.67 5.59
CA HIS A 91 23.99 25.48 4.44
C HIS A 91 24.67 25.06 3.11
N SER A 92 24.79 25.98 2.16
CA SER A 92 25.47 25.81 0.87
C SER A 92 26.95 26.24 0.85
N GLU A 93 27.50 26.64 2.00
CA GLU A 93 28.91 27.06 2.15
C GLU A 93 29.74 26.09 3.02
N GLY A 94 29.11 25.32 3.91
CA GLY A 94 29.77 24.36 4.79
C GLY A 94 30.39 23.20 4.04
N ARG A 95 31.57 22.75 4.52
CA ARG A 95 32.31 21.58 4.01
C ARG A 95 32.98 20.80 5.13
N HIS A 96 32.25 20.62 6.23
CA HIS A 96 32.79 20.04 7.46
C HIS A 96 32.89 18.50 7.41
N TYR A 97 32.37 17.88 6.34
CA TYR A 97 32.27 16.43 6.17
C TYR A 97 33.10 15.89 4.99
N ASP A 98 34.04 16.66 4.45
CA ASP A 98 34.92 16.24 3.33
C ASP A 98 35.54 14.84 3.58
N TYR A 99 36.13 14.60 4.76
CA TYR A 99 36.77 13.33 5.10
C TYR A 99 35.77 12.17 5.26
N LEU A 100 34.61 12.42 5.89
CA LEU A 100 33.54 11.44 5.99
C LEU A 100 33.03 11.03 4.60
N ILE A 101 32.79 11.98 3.71
CA ILE A 101 32.34 11.72 2.34
C ILE A 101 33.38 10.90 1.56
N GLU A 102 34.67 11.23 1.69
CA GLU A 102 35.75 10.46 1.09
C GLU A 102 35.79 9.01 1.63
N GLN A 103 35.59 8.81 2.94
CA GLN A 103 35.56 7.48 3.54
C GLN A 103 34.30 6.67 3.16
N LEU A 104 33.11 7.28 3.12
CA LEU A 104 31.89 6.60 2.70
C LEU A 104 31.99 6.10 1.26
N VAL A 105 32.36 6.99 0.33
CA VAL A 105 32.45 6.65 -1.09
C VAL A 105 33.59 5.66 -1.37
N ALA A 106 34.71 5.76 -0.65
CA ALA A 106 35.81 4.79 -0.76
C ALA A 106 35.45 3.37 -0.26
N ASN A 107 34.33 3.21 0.45
CA ASN A 107 33.83 1.94 0.98
C ASN A 107 32.49 1.49 0.37
N ASP A 108 32.15 1.99 -0.83
CA ASP A 108 30.90 1.69 -1.56
C ASP A 108 29.61 2.07 -0.78
N ILE A 109 29.66 3.16 0.02
CA ILE A 109 28.50 3.71 0.76
C ILE A 109 28.09 5.05 0.14
N MET A 110 26.81 5.20 -0.20
CA MET A 110 26.25 6.38 -0.87
C MET A 110 25.88 7.48 0.12
N PRO A 111 26.49 8.68 0.04
CA PRO A 111 26.14 9.83 0.86
C PRO A 111 24.93 10.60 0.29
N ILE A 112 23.99 10.94 1.17
CA ILE A 112 22.89 11.89 0.92
C ILE A 112 23.20 13.16 1.72
N LEU A 113 23.27 14.31 1.06
CA LEU A 113 23.69 15.57 1.67
C LEU A 113 22.50 16.53 1.87
N ARG A 114 22.01 16.64 3.10
CA ARG A 114 20.97 17.61 3.48
C ARG A 114 21.57 18.98 3.71
N LEU A 115 21.02 20.00 3.05
CA LEU A 115 21.47 21.38 3.22
C LEU A 115 20.67 22.05 4.34
N TYR A 116 21.30 22.23 5.50
CA TYR A 116 20.62 22.81 6.65
C TYR A 116 20.32 24.30 6.43
N THR A 117 19.04 24.62 6.44
CA THR A 117 18.51 25.98 6.51
C THR A 117 17.65 26.10 7.76
N ARG A 118 17.99 27.01 8.67
CA ARG A 118 17.15 27.27 9.85
C ARG A 118 15.81 27.93 9.49
N CYS A 119 15.81 28.72 8.42
CA CYS A 119 14.64 29.42 7.91
C CYS A 119 14.48 29.11 6.42
N ASN A 120 13.25 28.98 5.94
CA ASN A 120 12.93 28.73 4.54
C ASN A 120 13.19 30.00 3.72
N GLU A 121 14.45 30.24 3.39
CA GLU A 121 14.94 31.38 2.62
C GLU A 121 15.61 30.91 1.32
N PRO A 122 15.62 31.73 0.25
CA PRO A 122 16.30 31.37 -1.00
C PRO A 122 17.80 31.07 -0.78
N LEU A 123 18.23 29.86 -1.14
CA LEU A 123 19.64 29.49 -1.11
C LEU A 123 20.48 30.35 -2.06
N ASN A 124 21.71 30.64 -1.66
CA ASN A 124 22.66 31.38 -2.50
C ASN A 124 23.17 30.46 -3.63
N LEU A 125 22.54 30.55 -4.80
CA LEU A 125 22.83 29.74 -6.00
C LEU A 125 24.33 29.73 -6.36
N GLY A 126 25.04 30.86 -6.21
CA GLY A 126 26.47 30.96 -6.52
C GLY A 126 27.41 30.27 -5.52
N THR A 127 26.88 29.78 -4.39
CA THR A 127 27.58 28.93 -3.41
C THR A 127 27.11 27.49 -3.52
N LEU A 128 25.79 27.28 -3.63
CA LEU A 128 25.15 25.99 -3.91
C LEU A 128 25.79 25.32 -5.14
N GLY A 129 25.90 26.05 -6.25
CA GLY A 129 26.50 25.53 -7.47
C GLY A 129 27.96 25.11 -7.31
N LYS A 130 28.76 25.87 -6.54
CA LYS A 130 30.17 25.51 -6.26
C LYS A 130 30.28 24.27 -5.38
N MET A 131 29.37 24.11 -4.41
CA MET A 131 29.35 22.97 -3.52
C MET A 131 28.92 21.69 -4.26
N VAL A 132 27.86 21.74 -5.07
CA VAL A 132 27.43 20.60 -5.90
C VAL A 132 28.53 20.23 -6.91
N ASN A 133 29.08 21.22 -7.63
CA ASN A 133 30.19 21.01 -8.57
C ASN A 133 31.44 20.39 -7.92
N TYR A 134 31.66 20.65 -6.62
CA TYR A 134 32.77 20.06 -5.86
C TYR A 134 32.50 18.61 -5.44
N TYR A 135 31.28 18.28 -5.03
CA TYR A 135 30.95 16.99 -4.44
C TYR A 135 30.42 15.93 -5.43
N VAL A 136 29.78 16.32 -6.54
CA VAL A 136 29.39 15.40 -7.63
C VAL A 136 30.57 14.54 -8.14
N PRO A 137 31.75 15.10 -8.49
CA PRO A 137 32.91 14.28 -8.88
C PRO A 137 33.53 13.48 -7.72
N LYS A 138 33.05 13.66 -6.49
CA LYS A 138 33.43 12.87 -5.31
C LYS A 138 32.40 11.80 -4.94
N GLY A 139 31.31 11.64 -5.69
CA GLY A 139 30.29 10.62 -5.45
C GLY A 139 29.07 11.08 -4.65
N VAL A 140 28.88 12.38 -4.39
CA VAL A 140 27.64 12.89 -3.79
C VAL A 140 26.67 13.34 -4.88
N TYR A 141 25.61 12.56 -5.07
CA TYR A 141 24.62 12.80 -6.12
C TYR A 141 23.29 13.33 -5.57
N TYR A 142 22.92 13.00 -4.33
CA TYR A 142 21.64 13.35 -3.73
C TYR A 142 21.77 14.54 -2.78
N TYR A 143 21.03 15.62 -3.07
CA TYR A 143 21.02 16.86 -2.28
C TYR A 143 19.62 17.11 -1.73
N GLU A 144 19.45 17.01 -0.41
CA GLU A 144 18.16 17.24 0.24
C GLU A 144 17.96 18.74 0.56
N LEU A 145 16.87 19.30 0.06
CA LEU A 145 16.59 20.75 0.07
C LEU A 145 15.38 21.06 0.99
N TYR A 146 15.61 21.85 2.03
CA TYR A 146 14.64 22.19 3.08
C TYR A 146 14.15 20.94 3.86
N ASN A 147 13.40 21.14 4.96
CA ASN A 147 13.02 20.06 5.87
C ASN A 147 11.71 20.36 6.58
N GLU A 148 10.79 19.40 6.57
CA GLU A 148 9.49 19.41 7.28
C GLU A 148 8.77 20.77 7.24
N PRO A 149 8.69 21.42 6.07
CA PRO A 149 8.14 22.76 5.94
C PRO A 149 6.63 22.83 6.14
N ASP A 150 5.96 21.68 6.27
CA ASP A 150 4.58 21.56 6.71
C ASP A 150 4.39 21.80 8.22
N LEU A 151 5.46 21.74 9.01
CA LEU A 151 5.45 22.14 10.42
C LEU A 151 5.39 23.67 10.58
N TRP A 152 4.76 24.13 11.66
CA TRP A 152 4.61 25.55 11.99
C TRP A 152 5.86 26.13 12.68
N GLY A 153 6.04 27.45 12.56
CA GLY A 153 7.09 28.17 13.29
C GLY A 153 8.51 27.79 12.85
N VAL A 154 9.47 27.93 13.77
CA VAL A 154 10.91 27.74 13.49
C VAL A 154 11.24 26.30 13.09
N ASP A 155 10.53 25.31 13.62
CA ASP A 155 10.80 23.88 13.37
C ASP A 155 10.61 23.52 11.89
N GLY A 156 9.56 24.06 11.24
CA GLY A 156 9.35 23.97 9.79
C GLY A 156 10.00 25.10 8.98
N GLY A 157 10.88 25.91 9.58
CA GLY A 157 11.62 26.98 8.90
C GLY A 157 10.88 28.33 8.74
N TRP A 158 9.71 28.52 9.35
CA TRP A 158 8.89 29.74 9.21
C TRP A 158 9.24 30.84 10.23
N CYS A 159 10.52 31.19 10.30
CA CYS A 159 11.08 32.13 11.29
C CYS A 159 10.37 33.48 11.38
N GLU A 160 10.07 34.13 10.24
CA GLU A 160 9.39 35.44 10.22
C GLU A 160 7.86 35.34 10.07
N ARG A 161 7.39 34.30 9.36
CA ARG A 161 5.96 34.16 8.97
C ARG A 161 5.12 33.43 10.01
N GLY A 162 5.70 32.51 10.77
CA GLY A 162 5.02 31.63 11.70
C GLY A 162 4.18 30.50 11.05
N GLU A 163 3.58 30.75 9.88
CA GLU A 163 2.66 29.82 9.21
C GLU A 163 3.28 29.16 7.96
N PRO A 164 2.96 27.87 7.67
CA PRO A 164 3.38 27.18 6.45
C PRO A 164 2.84 27.80 5.14
N ASP A 165 3.75 28.15 4.22
CA ASP A 165 3.44 28.73 2.88
C ASP A 165 4.01 27.86 1.74
N PRO A 166 3.26 26.84 1.27
CA PRO A 166 3.75 25.90 0.26
C PRO A 166 3.99 26.56 -1.11
N GLU A 167 3.17 27.54 -1.49
CA GLU A 167 3.35 28.27 -2.76
C GLU A 167 4.61 29.16 -2.73
N TYR A 168 4.97 29.73 -1.57
CA TYR A 168 6.26 30.40 -1.39
C TYR A 168 7.42 29.43 -1.42
N LEU A 169 7.32 28.28 -0.75
CA LEU A 169 8.38 27.28 -0.75
C LEU A 169 8.70 26.82 -2.17
N ALA A 170 7.69 26.51 -2.99
CA ALA A 170 7.88 26.11 -4.38
C ALA A 170 8.68 27.16 -5.19
N ARG A 171 8.40 28.47 -4.98
CA ARG A 171 9.10 29.57 -5.65
C ARG A 171 10.57 29.71 -5.24
N ILE A 172 10.95 29.35 -4.00
CA ILE A 172 12.35 29.44 -3.53
C ILE A 172 13.13 28.11 -3.71
N TRP A 173 12.39 26.99 -3.79
CA TRP A 173 12.92 25.68 -4.11
C TRP A 173 13.33 25.57 -5.58
N ALA A 174 12.47 25.96 -6.52
CA ALA A 174 12.70 25.74 -7.96
C ALA A 174 14.01 26.34 -8.52
N PRO A 175 14.47 27.55 -8.13
CA PRO A 175 15.78 28.06 -8.54
C PRO A 175 16.95 27.25 -7.98
N SER A 176 16.81 26.78 -6.74
CA SER A 176 17.84 25.98 -6.05
C SER A 176 17.96 24.60 -6.69
N ALA A 177 16.83 23.93 -6.97
CA ALA A 177 16.76 22.65 -7.64
C ALA A 177 17.38 22.70 -9.05
N ARG A 178 17.08 23.75 -9.84
CA ARG A 178 17.72 23.99 -11.14
C ARG A 178 19.24 24.11 -11.05
N GLU A 179 19.77 24.80 -10.04
CA GLU A 179 21.22 24.93 -9.84
C GLU A 179 21.86 23.58 -9.49
N VAL A 180 21.23 22.75 -8.65
CA VAL A 180 21.71 21.39 -8.36
C VAL A 180 21.81 20.55 -9.65
N ILE A 181 20.75 20.56 -10.47
CA ILE A 181 20.71 19.83 -11.76
C ILE A 181 21.78 20.36 -12.72
N ALA A 182 21.94 21.69 -12.83
CA ALA A 182 22.92 22.31 -13.73
C ALA A 182 24.38 21.93 -13.41
N GLN A 183 24.67 21.51 -12.17
CA GLN A 183 25.99 21.04 -11.73
C GLN A 183 26.11 19.50 -11.68
N GLY A 184 25.09 18.76 -12.12
CA GLY A 184 25.09 17.30 -12.20
C GLY A 184 24.67 16.57 -10.92
N GLY A 185 23.98 17.23 -10.00
CA GLY A 185 23.35 16.59 -8.84
C GLY A 185 21.84 16.40 -9.02
N HIS A 186 21.23 15.65 -8.11
CA HIS A 186 19.78 15.43 -8.03
C HIS A 186 19.21 16.14 -6.78
N PRO A 187 18.36 17.17 -6.94
CA PRO A 187 17.70 17.84 -5.82
C PRO A 187 16.52 17.02 -5.30
N SER A 188 16.30 17.05 -3.99
CA SER A 188 15.08 16.50 -3.41
C SER A 188 13.90 17.46 -3.57
N LEU A 189 12.69 16.92 -3.61
CA LEU A 189 11.54 17.56 -2.97
C LEU A 189 11.83 17.67 -1.46
N PRO A 190 11.40 18.73 -0.76
CA PRO A 190 11.56 18.83 0.69
C PRO A 190 10.92 17.62 1.39
N SER A 191 11.54 17.19 2.49
CA SER A 191 11.01 16.15 3.36
C SER A 191 9.69 16.62 3.96
N ILE A 192 8.56 16.17 3.39
CA ILE A 192 7.20 16.60 3.74
C ILE A 192 6.36 15.36 4.06
N PHE A 193 5.53 15.46 5.09
CA PHE A 193 4.53 14.43 5.38
C PHE A 193 3.32 14.60 4.45
N PRO A 194 2.94 13.58 3.64
CA PRO A 194 1.63 13.54 3.01
C PRO A 194 0.56 13.40 4.10
N VAL A 195 -0.70 13.68 3.77
CA VAL A 195 -1.86 13.32 4.62
C VAL A 195 -2.74 12.32 3.87
N GLY A 196 -3.38 11.40 4.59
CA GLY A 196 -4.17 10.33 3.98
C GLY A 196 -5.33 10.84 3.10
N LYS A 197 -5.67 10.09 2.04
CA LYS A 197 -6.72 10.43 1.06
C LYS A 197 -8.15 10.44 1.64
N ASN A 198 -8.33 9.82 2.80
CA ASN A 198 -9.53 9.84 3.65
C ASN A 198 -9.70 11.16 4.44
N VAL A 199 -8.63 11.95 4.63
CA VAL A 199 -8.70 13.21 5.39
C VAL A 199 -9.51 14.24 4.59
N PRO A 200 -10.54 14.89 5.19
CA PRO A 200 -11.27 15.95 4.53
C PRO A 200 -10.33 17.06 4.02
N GLU A 201 -10.51 17.46 2.77
CA GLU A 201 -9.65 18.43 2.09
C GLU A 201 -8.14 18.05 2.02
N TRP A 202 -7.78 16.76 1.98
CA TRP A 202 -6.37 16.35 1.81
C TRP A 202 -5.66 16.98 0.58
N LYS A 203 -6.40 17.31 -0.49
CA LYS A 203 -5.89 18.05 -1.66
C LYS A 203 -5.53 19.52 -1.38
N ASN A 204 -5.92 20.05 -0.22
CA ASN A 204 -5.50 21.35 0.32
C ASN A 204 -4.34 21.23 1.32
N SER A 205 -3.79 20.03 1.55
CA SER A 205 -2.61 19.81 2.41
C SER A 205 -1.37 20.56 1.90
N PHE A 206 -0.37 20.73 2.78
CA PHE A 206 0.89 21.37 2.42
C PHE A 206 1.56 20.65 1.24
N PHE A 207 1.64 19.31 1.30
CA PHE A 207 2.22 18.48 0.24
C PHE A 207 1.55 18.72 -1.11
N GLN A 208 0.23 18.55 -1.18
CA GLN A 208 -0.54 18.73 -2.42
C GLN A 208 -0.47 20.16 -2.95
N ARG A 209 -0.52 21.18 -2.09
CA ARG A 209 -0.36 22.59 -2.51
C ARG A 209 1.04 22.91 -3.01
N PHE A 210 2.09 22.35 -2.39
CA PHE A 210 3.47 22.55 -2.80
C PHE A 210 3.74 21.91 -4.18
N LEU A 211 3.35 20.65 -4.35
CA LEU A 211 3.45 19.96 -5.64
C LEU A 211 2.61 20.65 -6.72
N LYS A 212 1.38 21.08 -6.39
CA LYS A 212 0.55 21.84 -7.32
C LYS A 212 1.17 23.19 -7.70
N ALA A 213 1.82 23.89 -6.77
CA ALA A 213 2.52 25.13 -7.08
C ALA A 213 3.67 24.92 -8.07
N ILE A 214 4.41 23.80 -7.98
CA ILE A 214 5.42 23.43 -8.98
C ILE A 214 4.76 23.25 -10.36
N LYS A 215 3.66 22.49 -10.43
CA LYS A 215 2.91 22.25 -11.67
C LYS A 215 2.34 23.54 -12.29
N ASP A 216 1.68 24.36 -11.48
CA ASP A 216 1.03 25.61 -11.90
C ASP A 216 2.04 26.71 -12.30
N ASN A 217 3.26 26.69 -11.73
CA ASN A 217 4.36 27.57 -12.17
C ASN A 217 5.00 27.14 -13.50
N GLY A 218 4.73 25.92 -13.98
CA GLY A 218 5.42 25.31 -15.12
C GLY A 218 6.81 24.73 -14.79
N ASP A 219 7.07 24.45 -13.50
CA ASP A 219 8.36 23.95 -13.01
C ASP A 219 8.49 22.41 -13.07
N THR A 220 7.52 21.69 -13.67
CA THR A 220 7.46 20.21 -13.74
C THR A 220 8.73 19.55 -14.29
N GLU A 221 9.40 20.18 -15.26
CA GLU A 221 10.65 19.67 -15.86
C GLU A 221 11.81 19.47 -14.87
N ILE A 222 11.79 20.21 -13.75
CA ILE A 222 12.82 20.06 -12.70
C ILE A 222 12.73 18.66 -12.09
N LEU A 223 11.50 18.15 -11.94
CA LEU A 223 11.22 16.86 -11.32
C LEU A 223 11.77 15.67 -12.10
N TYR A 224 12.01 15.84 -13.41
CA TYR A 224 12.57 14.80 -14.27
C TYR A 224 13.97 14.32 -13.84
N SER A 225 14.67 15.10 -13.01
CA SER A 225 15.97 14.77 -12.42
C SER A 225 15.98 14.93 -10.88
N SER A 226 14.81 15.02 -10.24
CA SER A 226 14.66 15.14 -8.78
C SER A 226 14.35 13.80 -8.12
N TRP A 227 14.35 13.78 -6.79
CA TRP A 227 13.92 12.64 -5.96
C TRP A 227 13.02 13.12 -4.81
N GLY A 228 12.25 12.23 -4.20
CA GLY A 228 11.41 12.52 -3.04
C GLY A 228 12.09 12.13 -1.74
N ALA A 229 12.31 13.11 -0.85
CA ALA A 229 12.74 12.83 0.51
C ALA A 229 11.53 12.54 1.39
N VAL A 230 11.59 11.46 2.18
CA VAL A 230 10.49 11.00 3.04
C VAL A 230 11.00 10.88 4.49
N HIS A 231 10.27 11.46 5.43
CA HIS A 231 10.49 11.22 6.86
C HIS A 231 9.48 10.15 7.32
N ASN A 232 9.98 8.94 7.52
CA ASN A 232 9.19 7.70 7.56
C ASN A 232 9.31 7.04 8.94
N TYR A 233 8.88 7.78 9.96
CA TYR A 233 8.91 7.33 11.35
C TYR A 233 7.78 6.36 11.63
N PHE A 234 8.08 5.28 12.35
CA PHE A 234 7.08 4.23 12.62
C PHE A 234 6.14 4.64 13.76
N LEU A 235 6.45 5.73 14.47
CA LEU A 235 5.86 6.04 15.78
C LEU A 235 6.06 4.81 16.69
N ASN A 236 4.98 4.28 17.27
CA ASN A 236 4.94 2.97 17.92
C ASN A 236 4.09 1.94 17.15
N HIS A 237 4.01 2.05 15.83
CA HIS A 237 3.36 1.08 14.95
C HIS A 237 4.34 0.02 14.41
N PRO A 238 3.88 -1.23 14.20
CA PRO A 238 4.70 -2.25 13.54
C PRO A 238 4.88 -1.94 12.03
N PRO A 239 5.87 -2.53 11.35
CA PRO A 239 6.19 -2.21 9.95
C PRO A 239 5.08 -2.51 8.93
N ASP A 240 4.14 -3.39 9.27
CA ASP A 240 2.95 -3.76 8.48
C ASP A 240 1.74 -2.85 8.71
N TYR A 241 1.85 -1.82 9.56
CA TYR A 241 0.81 -0.80 9.74
C TYR A 241 0.59 0.01 8.45
N PRO A 242 -0.66 0.33 8.06
CA PRO A 242 -1.93 0.14 8.78
C PRO A 242 -2.65 -1.20 8.53
N GLN A 243 -2.03 -2.16 7.83
CA GLN A 243 -2.67 -3.44 7.47
C GLN A 243 -2.63 -4.48 8.61
N ASN A 244 -1.96 -4.16 9.71
CA ASN A 244 -1.78 -5.06 10.85
C ASN A 244 -3.08 -5.28 11.66
N GLU A 245 -3.20 -6.46 12.28
CA GLU A 245 -4.44 -6.93 12.93
C GLU A 245 -5.00 -5.98 14.00
N VAL A 246 -4.13 -5.33 14.79
CA VAL A 246 -4.56 -4.39 15.85
C VAL A 246 -5.28 -3.18 15.25
N ASN A 247 -4.78 -2.62 14.14
CA ASN A 247 -5.44 -1.51 13.48
C ASN A 247 -6.77 -1.95 12.85
N LEU A 248 -6.82 -3.13 12.23
CA LEU A 248 -8.03 -3.60 11.55
C LEU A 248 -9.16 -4.04 12.50
N THR A 249 -8.84 -4.60 13.67
CA THR A 249 -9.81 -5.30 14.53
C THR A 249 -10.02 -4.68 15.91
N GLY A 250 -9.03 -3.97 16.46
CA GLY A 250 -9.07 -3.47 17.83
C GLY A 250 -9.05 -4.58 18.88
N HIS A 251 -8.55 -5.78 18.56
CA HIS A 251 -8.51 -6.90 19.51
C HIS A 251 -7.73 -6.52 20.79
N LEU A 252 -8.20 -6.99 21.95
CA LEU A 252 -7.56 -6.70 23.22
C LEU A 252 -6.24 -7.48 23.37
N LEU A 253 -5.27 -6.88 24.07
CA LEU A 253 -3.96 -7.48 24.37
C LEU A 253 -4.07 -8.94 24.82
N THR A 254 -3.39 -9.81 24.09
CA THR A 254 -3.25 -11.22 24.40
C THR A 254 -2.30 -11.44 25.60
N PRO A 255 -2.40 -12.57 26.32
CA PRO A 255 -1.44 -12.91 27.38
C PRO A 255 0.02 -12.91 26.91
N ASP A 256 0.27 -13.32 25.66
CA ASP A 256 1.61 -13.39 25.09
C ASP A 256 2.16 -12.00 24.75
N GLU A 257 1.35 -11.07 24.23
CA GLU A 257 1.74 -9.65 24.09
C GLU A 257 2.08 -9.03 25.46
N ILE A 258 1.26 -9.29 26.48
CA ILE A 258 1.48 -8.76 27.84
C ILE A 258 2.83 -9.22 28.41
N ILE A 259 3.17 -10.50 28.20
CA ILE A 259 4.46 -11.08 28.60
C ILE A 259 5.61 -10.53 27.76
N ARG A 260 5.44 -10.47 26.42
CA ARG A 260 6.45 -9.97 25.47
C ARG A 260 6.85 -8.53 25.76
N TYR A 261 5.85 -7.66 25.93
CA TYR A 261 6.04 -6.23 26.15
C TYR A 261 6.20 -5.84 27.63
N LYS A 262 6.11 -6.83 28.55
CA LYS A 262 6.29 -6.67 30.01
C LYS A 262 5.35 -5.62 30.61
N LEU A 263 4.11 -5.59 30.14
CA LEU A 263 3.13 -4.57 30.50
C LEU A 263 2.63 -4.74 31.94
N ASN A 264 2.43 -3.63 32.65
CA ASN A 264 1.77 -3.62 33.96
C ASN A 264 0.24 -3.43 33.84
N GLU A 265 -0.49 -3.68 34.92
CA GLU A 265 -1.97 -3.63 34.96
C GLU A 265 -2.57 -2.31 34.43
N ALA A 266 -1.92 -1.17 34.68
CA ALA A 266 -2.39 0.13 34.19
C ALA A 266 -2.18 0.26 32.67
N GLN A 267 -1.01 -0.13 32.16
CA GLN A 267 -0.74 -0.13 30.71
C GLN A 267 -1.68 -1.08 29.95
N ILE A 268 -1.93 -2.27 30.50
CA ILE A 268 -2.87 -3.24 29.92
C ILE A 268 -4.28 -2.63 29.84
N PHE A 269 -4.73 -1.97 30.90
CA PHE A 269 -6.03 -1.29 30.93
C PHE A 269 -6.11 -0.16 29.90
N SER A 270 -5.12 0.73 29.85
CA SER A 270 -5.11 1.88 28.93
C SER A 270 -5.07 1.44 27.46
N ILE A 271 -4.20 0.49 27.11
CA ILE A 271 -4.11 -0.03 25.74
C ILE A 271 -5.40 -0.74 25.34
N ASN A 272 -5.96 -1.60 26.20
CA ASN A 272 -7.23 -2.27 25.92
C ASN A 272 -8.40 -1.29 25.80
N GLN A 273 -8.38 -0.21 26.57
CA GLN A 273 -9.37 0.86 26.42
C GLN A 273 -9.23 1.54 25.05
N ALA A 274 -8.02 1.93 24.65
CA ALA A 274 -7.76 2.56 23.36
C ALA A 274 -8.17 1.68 22.18
N ARG A 275 -7.75 0.41 22.18
CA ARG A 275 -8.13 -0.60 21.17
C ARG A 275 -9.66 -0.79 21.11
N SER A 276 -10.33 -0.94 22.26
CA SER A 276 -11.79 -1.12 22.31
C SER A 276 -12.60 0.05 21.74
N LYS A 277 -12.05 1.27 21.76
CA LYS A 277 -12.70 2.49 21.30
C LYS A 277 -12.28 2.93 19.91
N GLN A 278 -11.40 2.18 19.21
CA GLN A 278 -10.72 2.73 18.04
C GLN A 278 -11.65 3.10 16.88
N HIS A 279 -12.79 2.41 16.74
CA HIS A 279 -13.81 2.69 15.72
C HIS A 279 -14.97 3.57 16.23
N GLU A 280 -14.92 4.07 17.47
CA GLU A 280 -15.86 5.09 17.93
C GLU A 280 -15.62 6.42 17.17
N PRO A 281 -16.64 7.30 17.01
CA PRO A 281 -16.43 8.61 16.41
C PRO A 281 -15.38 9.44 17.17
N GLY A 282 -14.26 9.76 16.53
CA GLY A 282 -13.10 10.41 17.16
C GLY A 282 -12.10 9.44 17.82
N GLY A 283 -12.26 8.13 17.59
CA GLY A 283 -11.29 7.10 17.95
C GLY A 283 -10.04 7.09 17.05
N TYR A 284 -9.19 6.08 17.28
CA TYR A 284 -7.84 5.99 16.70
C TYR A 284 -7.78 5.36 15.30
N TYR A 285 -8.86 4.70 14.83
CA TYR A 285 -8.89 4.11 13.49
C TYR A 285 -9.04 5.20 12.43
N VAL A 286 -8.10 5.23 11.48
CA VAL A 286 -8.04 6.24 10.43
C VAL A 286 -8.27 5.60 9.05
N GLY A 287 -7.58 4.50 8.76
CA GLY A 287 -7.77 3.71 7.54
C GLY A 287 -7.01 2.39 7.63
N SER A 288 -7.26 1.49 6.68
CA SER A 288 -6.66 0.15 6.59
C SER A 288 -5.54 0.04 5.56
N ASP A 289 -5.26 1.12 4.83
CA ASP A 289 -4.34 1.14 3.68
C ASP A 289 -3.32 2.29 3.81
N PRO A 290 -2.05 2.12 3.39
CA PRO A 290 -1.02 3.17 3.46
C PRO A 290 -1.34 4.50 2.74
N THR A 291 -2.28 4.54 1.79
CA THR A 291 -2.75 5.80 1.17
C THR A 291 -3.79 6.53 2.04
N GLN A 292 -4.41 5.83 2.99
CA GLN A 292 -5.40 6.33 3.94
C GLN A 292 -4.79 6.63 5.32
N ASP A 293 -3.86 5.81 5.81
CA ASP A 293 -3.10 6.13 7.03
C ASP A 293 -1.59 6.04 6.81
N VAL A 294 -1.04 7.20 6.50
CA VAL A 294 0.38 7.50 6.21
C VAL A 294 1.22 7.66 7.49
N SER A 295 0.92 6.94 8.57
CA SER A 295 1.58 7.08 9.88
C SER A 295 2.36 5.84 10.33
N GLY A 296 3.15 5.26 9.43
CA GLY A 296 4.00 4.11 9.72
C GLY A 296 4.99 3.86 8.58
N PHE A 297 5.76 2.77 8.64
CA PHE A 297 6.82 2.43 7.66
C PHE A 297 6.37 2.49 6.19
N LEU A 298 5.11 2.19 5.89
CA LEU A 298 4.57 2.20 4.53
C LEU A 298 4.15 3.60 4.03
N GLN A 299 4.41 4.67 4.78
CA GLN A 299 4.10 6.07 4.38
C GLN A 299 4.67 6.45 3.00
N PHE A 300 5.79 5.86 2.57
CA PHE A 300 6.36 6.10 1.23
C PHE A 300 5.39 5.70 0.10
N VAL A 301 4.48 4.75 0.33
CA VAL A 301 3.44 4.35 -0.63
C VAL A 301 2.46 5.51 -0.83
N GLY A 302 1.95 6.10 0.26
CA GLY A 302 1.07 7.27 0.18
C GLY A 302 1.76 8.54 -0.34
N TYR A 303 3.08 8.67 -0.16
CA TYR A 303 3.87 9.73 -0.80
C TYR A 303 3.97 9.50 -2.31
N HIS A 304 4.35 8.28 -2.72
CA HIS A 304 4.47 7.86 -4.11
C HIS A 304 3.16 8.12 -4.84
N ASP A 305 2.09 7.45 -4.43
CA ASP A 305 0.73 7.52 -4.99
C ASP A 305 0.26 8.98 -5.17
N GLN A 306 0.46 9.84 -4.18
CA GLN A 306 0.07 11.25 -4.25
C GLN A 306 0.94 12.13 -5.16
N PHE A 307 2.25 11.85 -5.28
CA PHE A 307 3.11 12.52 -6.25
C PHE A 307 2.75 12.09 -7.67
N VAL A 308 2.62 10.78 -7.83
CA VAL A 308 2.25 10.08 -9.06
C VAL A 308 0.93 10.61 -9.58
N GLU A 309 -0.16 10.62 -8.79
CA GLU A 309 -1.49 11.18 -9.13
C GLU A 309 -1.42 12.61 -9.70
N LEU A 310 -0.45 13.43 -9.27
CA LEU A 310 -0.34 14.81 -9.74
C LEU A 310 0.53 15.00 -10.99
N PHE A 311 1.56 14.17 -11.22
CA PHE A 311 2.60 14.51 -12.20
C PHE A 311 2.70 13.66 -13.47
N GLY A 312 2.26 12.41 -13.47
CA GLY A 312 2.32 11.57 -14.68
C GLY A 312 3.49 10.58 -14.74
N PHE A 313 4.35 10.54 -13.72
CA PHE A 313 5.58 9.75 -13.70
C PHE A 313 6.10 9.51 -12.29
N GLU A 314 7.10 8.64 -12.15
CA GLU A 314 7.77 8.32 -10.89
C GLU A 314 9.10 9.06 -10.74
N ILE A 315 9.51 9.26 -9.49
CA ILE A 315 10.86 9.71 -9.09
C ILE A 315 11.39 8.76 -8.01
N PRO A 316 12.71 8.63 -7.82
CA PRO A 316 13.25 7.90 -6.68
C PRO A 316 12.73 8.48 -5.37
N LEU A 317 12.29 7.62 -4.46
CA LEU A 317 12.01 7.96 -3.07
C LEU A 317 13.13 7.42 -2.19
N ILE A 318 13.62 8.24 -1.27
CA ILE A 318 14.56 7.83 -0.23
C ILE A 318 13.95 8.29 1.09
N SER A 319 13.73 7.35 2.02
CA SER A 319 13.48 7.78 3.40
C SER A 319 14.79 8.26 3.97
N THR A 320 14.83 9.54 4.33
CA THR A 320 16.03 10.25 4.77
C THR A 320 16.12 10.26 6.29
N GLU A 321 14.98 10.28 6.97
CA GLU A 321 14.83 10.04 8.40
C GLU A 321 13.65 9.07 8.60
N GLY A 322 13.59 8.37 9.74
CA GLY A 322 12.53 7.41 10.01
C GLY A 322 12.96 6.22 10.87
N GLY A 323 12.22 5.12 10.76
CA GLY A 323 12.42 3.93 11.58
C GLY A 323 11.64 3.96 12.90
N ALA A 324 11.84 2.93 13.71
CA ALA A 324 11.35 2.88 15.09
C ALA A 324 12.33 3.60 16.04
N THR A 325 11.81 4.37 16.99
CA THR A 325 12.60 5.13 17.96
C THR A 325 12.27 4.72 19.39
N VAL A 326 13.29 4.37 20.20
CA VAL A 326 13.08 3.98 21.61
C VAL A 326 12.41 5.12 22.37
N GLY A 327 11.32 4.81 23.06
CA GLY A 327 10.49 5.77 23.79
C GLY A 327 9.28 6.32 23.02
N SER A 328 9.11 6.00 21.72
CA SER A 328 7.88 6.33 20.98
C SER A 328 6.67 5.60 21.55
N CYS A 329 5.56 6.32 21.69
CA CYS A 329 4.33 5.93 22.40
C CYS A 329 3.08 6.66 21.85
N GLU A 330 3.13 7.17 20.61
CA GLU A 330 2.22 8.19 20.10
C GLU A 330 0.79 7.68 19.85
N ASP A 331 0.63 6.40 19.50
CA ASP A 331 -0.66 5.72 19.42
C ASP A 331 -0.89 4.82 20.66
N PRO A 332 -1.90 5.13 21.50
CA PRO A 332 -2.16 4.39 22.74
C PRO A 332 -2.73 2.98 22.54
N ARG A 333 -3.04 2.55 21.31
CA ARG A 333 -3.39 1.15 20.99
C ARG A 333 -2.19 0.21 21.01
N TYR A 334 -0.98 0.75 20.97
CA TYR A 334 0.26 0.00 20.86
C TYR A 334 1.15 0.19 22.10
N PRO A 335 1.98 -0.81 22.46
CA PRO A 335 2.99 -0.62 23.48
C PRO A 335 3.99 0.46 23.05
N CYS A 336 4.63 1.12 24.02
CA CYS A 336 5.77 1.98 23.73
C CYS A 336 6.94 1.17 23.13
N VAL A 337 7.65 1.76 22.17
CA VAL A 337 8.85 1.17 21.56
C VAL A 337 9.95 1.07 22.61
N ASN A 338 10.35 -0.15 22.90
CA ASN A 338 11.56 -0.46 23.68
C ASN A 338 12.69 -0.89 22.74
N GLU A 339 13.90 -1.07 23.29
CA GLU A 339 15.10 -1.45 22.51
C GLU A 339 14.94 -2.75 21.68
N GLN A 340 14.15 -3.72 22.19
CA GLN A 340 13.87 -4.97 21.50
C GLN A 340 12.92 -4.73 20.30
N LEU A 341 11.85 -3.96 20.49
CA LEU A 341 10.94 -3.57 19.41
C LEU A 341 11.66 -2.73 18.35
N GLN A 342 12.51 -1.80 18.79
CA GLN A 342 13.33 -0.97 17.89
C GLN A 342 14.20 -1.84 16.98
N MET A 343 14.87 -2.84 17.54
CA MET A 343 15.64 -3.83 16.77
C MET A 343 14.74 -4.63 15.82
N GLU A 344 13.68 -5.25 16.34
CA GLU A 344 12.80 -6.15 15.56
C GLU A 344 12.20 -5.44 14.35
N TRP A 345 11.67 -4.24 14.55
CA TRP A 345 11.03 -3.47 13.48
C TRP A 345 12.04 -2.88 12.49
N THR A 346 13.23 -2.47 12.96
CA THR A 346 14.31 -2.04 12.05
C THR A 346 14.80 -3.19 11.17
N LEU A 347 15.02 -4.39 11.74
CA LEU A 347 15.38 -5.59 10.98
C LEU A 347 14.32 -5.92 9.94
N ALA A 348 13.05 -5.95 10.33
CA ALA A 348 11.94 -6.19 9.41
C ALA A 348 11.88 -5.15 8.27
N SER A 349 12.10 -3.86 8.56
CA SER A 349 12.14 -2.83 7.52
C SER A 349 13.32 -2.96 6.55
N TYR A 350 14.46 -3.52 6.98
CA TYR A 350 15.60 -3.80 6.11
C TYR A 350 15.46 -5.11 5.34
N GLU A 351 14.81 -6.13 5.91
CA GLU A 351 14.40 -7.34 5.17
C GLU A 351 13.40 -6.96 4.06
N TYR A 352 12.46 -6.05 4.34
CA TYR A 352 11.60 -5.46 3.31
C TYR A 352 12.43 -4.78 2.20
N MET A 353 13.51 -4.05 2.51
CA MET A 353 14.39 -3.48 1.48
C MET A 353 15.07 -4.54 0.60
N LEU A 354 15.39 -5.72 1.13
CA LEU A 354 16.03 -6.80 0.38
C LEU A 354 15.07 -7.55 -0.54
N ASN A 355 13.83 -7.74 -0.10
CA ASN A 355 12.85 -8.65 -0.70
C ASN A 355 11.73 -7.92 -1.47
N GLU A 356 11.17 -6.88 -0.84
CA GLU A 356 9.82 -6.39 -1.13
C GLU A 356 9.78 -4.95 -1.65
N ALA A 357 10.83 -4.17 -1.38
CA ALA A 357 10.84 -2.76 -1.73
C ALA A 357 10.74 -2.55 -3.25
N PRO A 358 9.80 -1.69 -3.71
CA PRO A 358 9.64 -1.39 -5.13
C PRO A 358 10.85 -0.64 -5.69
N GLU A 359 11.05 -0.68 -7.00
CA GLU A 359 12.20 -0.06 -7.67
C GLU A 359 12.33 1.45 -7.38
N TYR A 360 11.21 2.16 -7.22
CA TYR A 360 11.22 3.59 -6.92
C TYR A 360 11.68 3.91 -5.49
N TYR A 361 11.55 3.01 -4.52
CA TYR A 361 11.93 3.28 -3.13
C TYR A 361 13.36 2.79 -2.89
N PHE A 362 14.35 3.66 -3.05
CA PHE A 362 15.77 3.31 -3.14
C PHE A 362 16.36 2.85 -1.79
N ALA A 363 16.10 3.61 -0.72
CA ALA A 363 16.70 3.35 0.59
C ALA A 363 15.84 3.85 1.75
N THR A 364 16.01 3.21 2.92
CA THR A 364 15.46 3.67 4.19
C THR A 364 16.56 4.01 5.18
N ASN A 365 16.67 5.30 5.54
CA ASN A 365 17.65 5.81 6.50
C ASN A 365 17.00 6.01 7.87
N THR A 366 17.34 5.13 8.80
CA THR A 366 16.80 5.18 10.17
C THR A 366 17.46 6.26 11.02
N TRP A 367 16.71 6.81 11.97
CA TRP A 367 17.21 7.64 13.06
C TRP A 367 17.75 6.74 14.19
N LEU A 368 18.96 6.90 14.71
CA LEU A 368 20.10 7.74 14.33
C LEU A 368 21.39 6.97 14.73
N ILE A 369 22.50 6.99 13.99
CA ILE A 369 23.67 6.16 14.38
C ILE A 369 24.27 6.60 15.73
N ALA A 370 24.51 7.90 15.95
CA ALA A 370 25.15 8.41 17.17
C ALA A 370 24.98 9.92 17.37
N GLN A 371 25.18 10.39 18.62
CA GLN A 371 25.39 11.80 18.95
C GLN A 371 26.68 11.96 19.77
N GLN A 372 26.67 11.70 21.09
CA GLN A 372 27.87 11.88 21.92
C GLN A 372 29.03 10.96 21.52
N ALA A 373 28.74 9.74 21.06
CA ALA A 373 29.77 8.82 20.55
C ALA A 373 30.49 9.36 19.29
N LEU A 374 29.85 10.27 18.53
CA LEU A 374 30.41 10.99 17.37
C LEU A 374 31.14 12.30 17.75
N ASP A 375 31.70 12.39 18.97
CA ASP A 375 32.35 13.59 19.53
C ASP A 375 31.42 14.83 19.67
N PHE A 376 30.11 14.71 19.42
CA PHE A 376 29.16 15.82 19.54
C PHE A 376 28.73 16.04 21.00
N GLY A 377 29.37 17.00 21.68
CA GLY A 377 29.03 17.39 23.07
C GLY A 377 27.70 18.14 23.26
N GLY A 378 26.85 18.17 22.23
CA GLY A 378 25.48 18.68 22.24
C GLY A 378 24.50 17.60 21.78
N GLY A 379 23.22 17.93 21.62
CA GLY A 379 22.23 16.97 21.10
C GLY A 379 21.66 15.98 22.13
N TYR A 380 21.79 16.27 23.43
CA TYR A 380 21.24 15.44 24.54
C TYR A 380 19.77 15.04 24.37
N ILE A 381 18.96 15.86 23.68
CA ILE A 381 17.54 15.58 23.39
C ILE A 381 17.31 14.38 22.45
N TRP A 382 18.29 14.04 21.62
CA TRP A 382 18.22 12.96 20.63
C TRP A 382 19.12 11.77 20.99
N GLU A 383 19.94 11.88 22.04
CA GLU A 383 20.83 10.81 22.49
C GLU A 383 20.06 9.51 22.79
N SER A 384 18.86 9.60 23.36
CA SER A 384 18.02 8.43 23.65
C SER A 384 17.48 7.71 22.40
N ASN A 385 17.67 8.26 21.21
CA ASN A 385 17.33 7.60 19.95
C ASN A 385 18.58 7.15 19.16
N ALA A 386 19.78 7.46 19.66
CA ALA A 386 21.03 7.03 19.05
C ALA A 386 21.21 5.51 19.17
N TRP A 387 21.76 4.88 18.13
CA TRP A 387 22.12 3.47 18.16
C TRP A 387 23.36 3.23 19.01
N TYR A 388 24.31 4.17 19.05
CA TYR A 388 25.50 4.11 19.89
C TYR A 388 25.53 5.30 20.86
N HIS A 389 25.64 5.01 22.15
CA HIS A 389 25.80 6.00 23.22
C HIS A 389 27.28 6.22 23.57
N ASP A 390 28.13 5.20 23.39
CA ASP A 390 29.58 5.29 23.50
C ASP A 390 30.30 4.39 22.47
N ARG A 391 31.64 4.29 22.55
CA ARG A 391 32.47 3.44 21.68
C ARG A 391 33.08 2.26 22.45
N GLU A 392 32.64 2.05 23.69
CA GLU A 392 33.10 1.06 24.64
C GLU A 392 32.18 -0.17 24.69
N GLY A 393 30.99 -0.07 24.08
CA GLY A 393 30.04 -1.17 23.86
C GLY A 393 28.60 -0.86 24.27
N ASN A 394 28.27 0.39 24.62
CA ASN A 394 26.91 0.80 24.92
C ASN A 394 26.16 1.21 23.64
N HIS A 395 25.40 0.27 23.09
CA HIS A 395 24.62 0.46 21.87
C HIS A 395 23.33 -0.37 21.88
N LEU A 396 22.35 0.04 21.08
CA LEU A 396 21.09 -0.68 20.91
C LEU A 396 21.29 -2.09 20.31
N PRO A 397 20.40 -3.06 20.60
CA PRO A 397 20.52 -4.45 20.13
C PRO A 397 20.61 -4.62 18.60
N ILE A 398 20.04 -3.67 17.84
CA ILE A 398 20.08 -3.64 16.38
C ILE A 398 21.51 -3.71 15.82
N VAL A 399 22.48 -3.10 16.50
CA VAL A 399 23.88 -3.08 16.09
C VAL A 399 24.45 -4.49 15.99
N ASP A 400 24.26 -5.31 17.03
CA ASP A 400 24.75 -6.69 17.06
C ASP A 400 23.94 -7.58 16.10
N ALA A 401 22.63 -7.36 15.99
CA ALA A 401 21.79 -8.10 15.07
C ALA A 401 22.22 -7.90 13.61
N LEU A 402 22.56 -6.67 13.21
CA LEU A 402 23.06 -6.35 11.87
C LEU A 402 24.49 -6.87 11.65
N LYS A 403 25.39 -6.71 12.63
CA LYS A 403 26.75 -7.25 12.58
C LYS A 403 26.76 -8.77 12.40
N ASN A 404 25.77 -9.48 12.95
CA ASN A 404 25.63 -10.94 12.87
C ASN A 404 24.54 -11.40 11.89
N HIS A 405 24.02 -10.50 11.03
CA HIS A 405 22.84 -10.79 10.20
C HIS A 405 23.09 -11.95 9.22
N PRO A 406 22.21 -12.98 9.14
CA PRO A 406 22.43 -14.13 8.26
C PRO A 406 22.57 -13.77 6.78
N ARG A 407 21.87 -12.71 6.35
CA ARG A 407 21.85 -12.22 4.96
C ARG A 407 22.86 -11.09 4.70
N LYS A 408 23.79 -10.82 5.62
CA LYS A 408 24.76 -9.72 5.47
C LYS A 408 25.59 -9.88 4.20
N GLY A 409 25.68 -8.81 3.41
CA GLY A 409 26.38 -8.80 2.12
C GLY A 409 25.50 -9.20 0.93
N GLN A 410 24.22 -9.50 1.13
CA GLN A 410 23.25 -9.55 0.02
C GLN A 410 22.91 -8.13 -0.45
N PHE A 411 22.68 -8.02 -1.76
CA PHE A 411 22.08 -6.88 -2.45
C PHE A 411 20.58 -7.11 -2.65
N ARG A 412 19.83 -6.06 -2.99
CA ARG A 412 18.38 -6.12 -3.28
C ARG A 412 18.09 -7.08 -4.44
N TRP A 413 16.88 -7.64 -4.45
CA TRP A 413 16.39 -8.49 -5.53
C TRP A 413 16.44 -7.81 -6.92
N ASP A 414 16.18 -6.50 -7.01
CA ASP A 414 16.22 -5.74 -8.26
C ASP A 414 17.64 -5.42 -8.78
N GLN A 415 18.68 -5.85 -8.05
CA GLN A 415 20.10 -5.58 -8.36
C GLN A 415 20.92 -6.87 -8.60
N GLN A 416 20.27 -8.04 -8.79
CA GLN A 416 20.98 -9.32 -8.95
C GLN A 416 21.64 -9.47 -10.34
N PRO A 417 22.92 -9.89 -10.44
CA PRO A 417 23.54 -10.19 -11.74
C PRO A 417 22.94 -11.43 -12.41
N GLU A 418 22.60 -11.32 -13.70
CA GLU A 418 21.87 -12.33 -14.50
C GLU A 418 22.44 -13.76 -14.44
N GLU A 419 23.75 -13.95 -14.23
CA GLU A 419 24.39 -15.29 -14.22
C GLU A 419 24.22 -16.07 -12.90
N ASN A 420 23.78 -15.45 -11.80
CA ASN A 420 23.57 -16.12 -10.50
C ASN A 420 22.17 -15.94 -9.91
N ALA A 421 21.22 -15.37 -10.67
CA ALA A 421 19.83 -15.28 -10.29
C ALA A 421 19.17 -16.68 -10.24
N GLN A 422 19.29 -17.35 -9.09
CA GLN A 422 18.38 -18.44 -8.70
C GLN A 422 17.15 -17.80 -8.03
N PRO A 423 15.95 -17.85 -8.63
CA PRO A 423 14.75 -17.42 -7.93
C PRO A 423 14.34 -18.51 -6.93
N ILE A 424 14.67 -18.31 -5.65
CA ILE A 424 14.07 -19.06 -4.54
C ILE A 424 13.38 -18.07 -3.62
N ALA A 425 12.04 -18.12 -3.70
CA ALA A 425 11.06 -17.82 -2.65
C ALA A 425 11.01 -16.41 -1.99
N GLU A 426 9.77 -16.10 -1.62
CA GLU A 426 9.31 -15.04 -0.71
C GLU A 426 9.25 -13.60 -1.24
N ALA A 427 8.02 -13.06 -1.06
CA ALA A 427 7.66 -11.66 -0.89
C ALA A 427 8.06 -10.65 -1.98
N ALA A 428 7.09 -10.35 -2.85
CA ALA A 428 7.04 -9.08 -3.58
C ALA A 428 5.59 -8.55 -3.53
N PRO A 429 5.31 -7.54 -2.69
CA PRO A 429 4.17 -6.66 -2.80
C PRO A 429 4.38 -5.64 -3.92
N PHE A 430 3.41 -5.56 -4.82
CA PHE A 430 2.84 -4.30 -5.33
C PHE A 430 3.77 -3.13 -5.69
N SER A 431 4.09 -3.01 -6.99
CA SER A 431 4.26 -1.71 -7.63
C SER A 431 2.98 -1.27 -8.38
N SER A 432 2.37 -0.19 -7.90
CA SER A 432 1.82 0.94 -8.68
C SER A 432 1.30 0.79 -10.13
N LEU A 433 0.05 1.23 -10.34
CA LEU A 433 -0.37 2.22 -11.35
C LEU A 433 -1.59 3.02 -10.81
N SER A 434 -1.85 4.26 -11.22
CA SER A 434 -1.12 5.14 -12.15
C SER A 434 -1.13 6.60 -11.64
N THR A 435 -0.87 7.57 -12.51
CA THR A 435 -0.22 8.87 -12.22
C THR A 435 -1.14 10.05 -12.59
N GLU A 436 -0.75 11.29 -12.91
CA GLU A 436 -1.71 12.19 -13.60
C GLU A 436 -1.99 11.76 -15.04
N SER A 437 -1.23 10.79 -15.54
CA SER A 437 -1.83 9.73 -16.33
C SER A 437 -2.76 8.84 -15.44
N ASP A 438 -3.81 9.50 -14.95
CA ASP A 438 -5.01 9.04 -14.26
C ASP A 438 -6.19 9.84 -14.85
N THR A 439 -5.95 11.11 -15.22
CA THR A 439 -6.68 11.80 -16.30
C THR A 439 -6.17 11.40 -17.70
N ILE A 440 -4.98 10.78 -17.82
CA ILE A 440 -4.41 10.30 -19.10
C ILE A 440 -4.13 8.78 -19.12
N ALA A 441 -4.01 8.11 -17.97
CA ALA A 441 -3.86 6.65 -17.81
C ALA A 441 -4.66 6.01 -16.67
N SER A 442 -5.70 6.70 -16.18
CA SER A 442 -6.94 6.12 -15.68
C SER A 442 -8.05 6.49 -16.69
N LEU A 443 -8.09 7.69 -17.29
CA LEU A 443 -8.58 7.78 -18.69
C LEU A 443 -7.61 7.10 -19.71
N SER A 444 -6.69 6.22 -19.27
CA SER A 444 -6.22 5.02 -20.00
C SER A 444 -5.89 3.77 -19.16
N ALA A 445 -6.46 3.64 -17.95
CA ALA A 445 -6.64 2.38 -17.21
C ALA A 445 -8.15 2.11 -17.07
N ILE A 446 -8.95 3.08 -16.63
CA ILE A 446 -10.36 3.21 -17.07
C ILE A 446 -10.47 3.37 -18.59
N SER A 447 -9.51 3.90 -19.38
CA SER A 447 -9.56 3.76 -20.86
C SER A 447 -8.76 2.62 -21.47
N GLN A 448 -7.86 1.91 -20.78
CA GLN A 448 -7.52 0.54 -21.20
C GLN A 448 -8.73 -0.35 -20.93
N LEU A 449 -9.24 -0.41 -19.69
CA LEU A 449 -10.49 -1.11 -19.34
C LEU A 449 -11.69 -0.64 -20.20
N ALA A 450 -11.85 0.65 -20.55
CA ALA A 450 -12.90 1.07 -21.50
C ALA A 450 -12.53 0.94 -22.99
N GLN A 451 -11.31 0.51 -23.35
CA GLN A 451 -11.06 -0.09 -24.67
C GLN A 451 -11.65 -1.50 -24.74
N TYR A 452 -11.77 -2.21 -23.60
CA TYR A 452 -12.52 -3.47 -23.55
C TYR A 452 -14.03 -3.18 -23.66
N PRO A 453 -14.75 -3.80 -24.62
CA PRO A 453 -16.16 -3.56 -24.85
C PRO A 453 -17.04 -3.89 -23.65
N ARG A 454 -18.06 -3.07 -23.42
CA ARG A 454 -19.05 -3.26 -22.35
C ARG A 454 -20.44 -2.94 -22.88
N PRO A 455 -21.50 -3.59 -22.38
CA PRO A 455 -22.88 -3.39 -22.81
C PRO A 455 -23.39 -1.98 -22.47
N ALA A 456 -24.37 -1.47 -23.22
CA ALA A 456 -24.96 -0.17 -22.90
C ALA A 456 -25.83 -0.27 -21.64
N GLY A 457 -25.66 0.68 -20.71
CA GLY A 457 -26.32 0.64 -19.40
C GLY A 457 -25.82 -0.48 -18.50
N ASP A 458 -24.53 -0.83 -18.61
CA ASP A 458 -23.90 -1.90 -17.84
C ASP A 458 -24.09 -1.75 -16.32
N ASN A 459 -24.57 -2.81 -15.70
CA ASN A 459 -24.84 -2.94 -14.27
C ASN A 459 -24.02 -4.06 -13.61
N GLY A 460 -23.07 -4.67 -14.34
CA GLY A 460 -22.27 -5.82 -13.91
C GLY A 460 -23.04 -7.13 -13.75
N ARG A 461 -24.36 -7.15 -13.97
CA ARG A 461 -25.18 -8.35 -13.83
C ARG A 461 -25.08 -9.20 -15.09
N GLY A 462 -24.76 -10.48 -14.93
CA GLY A 462 -24.92 -11.45 -15.98
C GLY A 462 -25.24 -12.82 -15.46
N VAL A 463 -25.22 -13.83 -16.32
CA VAL A 463 -25.51 -15.22 -15.97
C VAL A 463 -24.88 -16.19 -16.97
N HIS A 464 -24.48 -17.37 -16.52
CA HIS A 464 -24.14 -18.45 -17.44
C HIS A 464 -25.42 -18.98 -18.10
N TYR A 465 -25.48 -19.03 -19.43
CA TYR A 465 -26.73 -19.32 -20.16
C TYR A 465 -27.16 -20.79 -20.06
N SER A 466 -26.44 -21.66 -20.75
CA SER A 466 -26.69 -23.09 -20.83
C SER A 466 -25.39 -23.77 -21.25
N PRO A 467 -25.01 -24.93 -20.66
CA PRO A 467 -23.79 -25.64 -21.00
C PRO A 467 -23.89 -26.38 -22.35
N THR A 468 -24.50 -25.78 -23.36
CA THR A 468 -24.71 -26.37 -24.69
C THR A 468 -23.86 -25.67 -25.74
N ILE A 469 -23.08 -26.46 -26.47
CA ILE A 469 -22.38 -26.04 -27.70
C ILE A 469 -23.30 -26.06 -28.93
N MET A 470 -24.58 -26.41 -28.78
CA MET A 470 -25.55 -26.56 -29.86
C MET A 470 -26.56 -25.42 -29.86
N GLY A 471 -26.75 -24.80 -31.04
CA GLY A 471 -27.72 -23.72 -31.23
C GLY A 471 -29.16 -24.13 -30.94
N GLN A 472 -29.92 -23.22 -30.32
CA GLN A 472 -31.30 -23.46 -29.89
C GLN A 472 -32.35 -22.97 -30.91
N PRO A 473 -33.59 -23.48 -30.90
CA PRO A 473 -34.71 -22.93 -31.67
C PRO A 473 -35.00 -21.48 -31.27
N THR A 474 -35.35 -20.63 -32.24
CA THR A 474 -35.56 -19.18 -32.00
C THR A 474 -36.52 -18.90 -30.85
N LYS A 475 -37.65 -19.62 -30.76
CA LYS A 475 -38.63 -19.45 -29.66
C LYS A 475 -38.07 -19.68 -28.25
N GLN A 476 -37.04 -20.52 -28.12
CA GLN A 476 -36.37 -20.79 -26.85
C GLN A 476 -35.42 -19.64 -26.51
N VAL A 477 -34.69 -19.15 -27.53
CA VAL A 477 -33.88 -17.93 -27.44
C VAL A 477 -34.75 -16.72 -27.06
N ASP A 478 -35.83 -16.45 -27.81
CA ASP A 478 -36.77 -15.34 -27.59
C ASP A 478 -37.27 -15.33 -26.13
N PHE A 479 -37.69 -16.49 -25.62
CA PHE A 479 -38.12 -16.64 -24.22
C PHE A 479 -37.02 -16.25 -23.24
N PHE A 480 -35.80 -16.77 -23.38
CA PHE A 480 -34.73 -16.40 -22.45
C PHE A 480 -34.24 -14.96 -22.63
N ILE A 481 -34.38 -14.35 -23.80
CA ILE A 481 -34.11 -12.92 -24.01
C ILE A 481 -35.13 -12.07 -23.24
N ASP A 482 -36.44 -12.38 -23.33
CA ASP A 482 -37.46 -11.72 -22.51
C ASP A 482 -37.16 -11.83 -21.00
N GLU A 483 -36.67 -12.99 -20.56
CA GLU A 483 -36.33 -13.25 -19.15
C GLU A 483 -35.04 -12.54 -18.70
N LEU A 484 -34.00 -12.51 -19.54
CA LEU A 484 -32.78 -11.70 -19.34
C LEU A 484 -33.13 -10.21 -19.21
N LEU A 485 -34.00 -9.69 -20.10
CA LEU A 485 -34.49 -8.32 -20.07
C LEU A 485 -35.33 -8.02 -18.81
N ALA A 486 -36.18 -8.96 -18.38
CA ALA A 486 -36.99 -8.80 -17.18
C ALA A 486 -36.15 -8.65 -15.89
N MET A 487 -35.01 -9.35 -15.83
CA MET A 487 -34.01 -9.24 -14.76
C MET A 487 -32.96 -8.12 -14.99
N ASN A 488 -32.98 -7.48 -16.16
CA ASN A 488 -31.98 -6.54 -16.66
C ASN A 488 -30.54 -7.10 -16.61
N MET A 489 -30.34 -8.31 -17.12
CA MET A 489 -29.01 -8.87 -17.32
C MET A 489 -28.30 -8.17 -18.48
N LYS A 490 -27.01 -7.91 -18.30
CA LYS A 490 -26.16 -7.19 -19.25
C LYS A 490 -24.99 -8.02 -19.79
N TRP A 491 -24.68 -9.14 -19.16
CA TRP A 491 -23.63 -10.07 -19.61
C TRP A 491 -24.15 -11.50 -19.68
N VAL A 492 -23.75 -12.27 -20.69
CA VAL A 492 -24.16 -13.68 -20.83
C VAL A 492 -23.01 -14.53 -21.35
N LYS A 493 -22.62 -15.58 -20.60
CA LYS A 493 -21.68 -16.60 -21.08
C LYS A 493 -22.39 -17.68 -21.89
N LEU A 494 -21.80 -18.01 -23.04
CA LEU A 494 -22.23 -19.03 -23.99
C LEU A 494 -21.11 -20.06 -24.21
N MET A 495 -21.46 -21.33 -24.39
CA MET A 495 -20.52 -22.37 -24.82
C MET A 495 -20.53 -22.55 -26.34
N GLN A 496 -19.36 -22.72 -26.94
CA GLN A 496 -19.16 -22.86 -28.39
C GLN A 496 -18.11 -23.93 -28.66
N GLY A 497 -18.31 -24.81 -29.65
CA GLY A 497 -17.28 -25.76 -30.07
C GLY A 497 -16.14 -25.10 -30.87
N ASP A 498 -14.95 -25.70 -30.85
CA ASP A 498 -13.84 -25.40 -31.79
C ASP A 498 -14.23 -25.82 -33.22
N ILE A 499 -15.05 -24.99 -33.89
CA ILE A 499 -15.56 -25.16 -35.25
C ILE A 499 -15.55 -23.81 -35.99
N PRO A 500 -15.42 -23.77 -37.33
CA PRO A 500 -15.19 -22.52 -38.07
C PRO A 500 -16.48 -21.71 -38.32
N LYS A 501 -17.43 -21.74 -37.38
CA LYS A 501 -18.69 -20.98 -37.41
C LYS A 501 -19.22 -20.74 -35.98
N VAL A 502 -19.95 -19.64 -35.80
CA VAL A 502 -20.74 -19.39 -34.59
C VAL A 502 -21.98 -20.28 -34.62
N GLU A 503 -22.15 -21.18 -33.65
CA GLU A 503 -23.32 -22.07 -33.59
C GLU A 503 -24.55 -21.33 -33.08
N HIS A 504 -24.36 -20.43 -32.10
CA HIS A 504 -25.40 -19.66 -31.43
C HIS A 504 -25.81 -18.38 -32.18
N GLN A 505 -25.79 -18.40 -33.52
CA GLN A 505 -25.84 -17.17 -34.32
C GLN A 505 -27.03 -16.25 -33.93
N TYR A 506 -28.25 -16.80 -33.89
CA TYR A 506 -29.45 -16.05 -33.54
C TYR A 506 -29.46 -15.53 -32.10
N LEU A 507 -28.91 -16.30 -31.15
CA LEU A 507 -28.80 -15.89 -29.75
C LEU A 507 -27.81 -14.73 -29.58
N VAL A 508 -26.64 -14.80 -30.22
CA VAL A 508 -25.66 -13.70 -30.23
C VAL A 508 -26.29 -12.44 -30.85
N GLU A 509 -26.98 -12.58 -31.99
CA GLU A 509 -27.73 -11.48 -32.61
C GLU A 509 -28.76 -10.86 -31.64
N GLN A 510 -29.56 -11.67 -30.94
CA GLN A 510 -30.55 -11.15 -29.98
C GLN A 510 -29.90 -10.51 -28.73
N LEU A 511 -28.80 -11.05 -28.21
CA LEU A 511 -28.08 -10.46 -27.07
C LEU A 511 -27.57 -9.05 -27.44
N VAL A 512 -26.85 -8.94 -28.55
CA VAL A 512 -26.25 -7.67 -29.00
C VAL A 512 -27.31 -6.65 -29.42
N LEU A 513 -28.43 -7.09 -30.03
CA LEU A 513 -29.58 -6.22 -30.33
C LEU A 513 -30.27 -5.63 -29.08
N ASN A 514 -30.06 -6.22 -27.90
CA ASN A 514 -30.67 -5.82 -26.63
C ASN A 514 -29.65 -5.21 -25.64
N ASP A 515 -28.49 -4.79 -26.14
CA ASP A 515 -27.39 -4.26 -25.32
C ASP A 515 -26.95 -5.24 -24.21
N ILE A 516 -26.74 -6.51 -24.57
CA ILE A 516 -26.23 -7.58 -23.70
C ILE A 516 -24.94 -8.14 -24.32
N GLU A 517 -23.83 -8.13 -23.57
CA GLU A 517 -22.50 -8.55 -24.04
C GLU A 517 -22.33 -10.08 -23.97
N PRO A 518 -22.05 -10.76 -25.09
CA PRO A 518 -21.83 -12.21 -25.13
C PRO A 518 -20.37 -12.58 -24.87
N VAL A 519 -20.13 -13.41 -23.86
CA VAL A 519 -18.80 -14.02 -23.57
C VAL A 519 -18.79 -15.45 -24.09
N LEU A 520 -17.84 -15.80 -24.96
CA LEU A 520 -17.86 -17.06 -25.72
C LEU A 520 -16.77 -18.02 -25.26
N ARG A 521 -17.15 -19.08 -24.53
CA ARG A 521 -16.26 -20.16 -24.10
C ARG A 521 -16.04 -21.15 -25.23
N VAL A 522 -14.82 -21.21 -25.77
CA VAL A 522 -14.47 -22.15 -26.85
C VAL A 522 -14.06 -23.49 -26.25
N TYR A 523 -15.01 -24.41 -26.25
CA TYR A 523 -14.91 -25.74 -25.65
C TYR A 523 -14.09 -26.71 -26.49
N LYS A 524 -13.12 -27.36 -25.84
CA LYS A 524 -12.53 -28.65 -26.22
C LYS A 524 -12.60 -29.59 -25.01
N PRO A 525 -12.72 -30.91 -25.23
CA PRO A 525 -12.72 -31.90 -24.14
C PRO A 525 -11.33 -32.17 -23.54
N TYR A 526 -10.25 -31.70 -24.17
CA TYR A 526 -8.87 -31.86 -23.71
C TYR A 526 -8.05 -30.60 -24.00
N ASN A 527 -7.01 -30.37 -23.19
CA ASN A 527 -6.06 -29.27 -23.31
C ASN A 527 -5.12 -29.50 -24.51
N GLU A 528 -5.62 -29.12 -25.69
CA GLU A 528 -4.99 -29.31 -27.00
C GLU A 528 -5.11 -28.02 -27.83
N PRO A 529 -4.17 -27.73 -28.75
CA PRO A 529 -4.26 -26.58 -29.64
C PRO A 529 -5.60 -26.52 -30.40
N TYR A 530 -6.16 -25.33 -30.57
CA TYR A 530 -7.40 -25.13 -31.31
C TYR A 530 -7.18 -25.24 -32.84
N GLU A 531 -8.10 -25.90 -33.54
CA GLU A 531 -8.02 -26.13 -34.99
C GLU A 531 -8.71 -25.04 -35.81
N HIS A 532 -9.74 -24.39 -35.23
CA HIS A 532 -10.65 -23.51 -35.96
C HIS A 532 -10.82 -22.12 -35.32
N LEU A 533 -10.13 -21.85 -34.21
CA LEU A 533 -10.23 -20.62 -33.41
C LEU A 533 -10.13 -19.32 -34.24
N ASN A 534 -9.12 -19.16 -35.11
CA ASN A 534 -9.00 -17.94 -35.93
C ASN A 534 -10.23 -17.71 -36.84
N ALA A 535 -10.75 -18.77 -37.47
CA ALA A 535 -11.93 -18.70 -38.32
C ALA A 535 -13.21 -18.44 -37.50
N LEU A 536 -13.32 -19.02 -36.31
CA LEU A 536 -14.40 -18.77 -35.36
C LEU A 536 -14.41 -17.29 -34.91
N VAL A 537 -13.28 -16.77 -34.44
CA VAL A 537 -13.13 -15.38 -33.96
C VAL A 537 -13.41 -14.38 -35.09
N THR A 538 -12.87 -14.62 -36.29
CA THR A 538 -13.13 -13.79 -37.49
C THR A 538 -14.63 -13.71 -37.83
N ASN A 539 -15.40 -14.78 -37.58
CA ASN A 539 -16.84 -14.81 -37.82
C ASN A 539 -17.66 -14.23 -36.64
N ALA A 540 -17.15 -14.33 -35.41
CA ALA A 540 -17.85 -13.90 -34.20
C ALA A 540 -17.70 -12.40 -33.89
N LEU A 541 -16.55 -11.81 -34.18
CA LEU A 541 -16.29 -10.38 -33.93
C LEU A 541 -17.26 -9.44 -34.66
N PRO A 542 -17.58 -9.61 -35.96
CA PRO A 542 -18.56 -8.75 -36.65
C PRO A 542 -19.98 -8.87 -36.11
N MET A 543 -20.26 -9.88 -35.26
CA MET A 543 -21.54 -10.06 -34.59
C MET A 543 -21.61 -9.39 -33.21
N GLY A 544 -20.50 -8.84 -32.71
CA GLY A 544 -20.41 -8.24 -31.37
C GLY A 544 -19.93 -9.20 -30.27
N VAL A 545 -19.25 -10.30 -30.61
CA VAL A 545 -18.56 -11.15 -29.61
C VAL A 545 -17.11 -10.68 -29.47
N HIS A 546 -16.77 -10.11 -28.32
CA HIS A 546 -15.42 -9.58 -28.08
C HIS A 546 -14.55 -10.49 -27.20
N TYR A 547 -15.15 -11.20 -26.24
CA TYR A 547 -14.45 -11.99 -25.22
C TYR A 547 -14.49 -13.48 -25.52
N PHE A 548 -13.31 -14.10 -25.63
CA PHE A 548 -13.15 -15.53 -25.91
C PHE A 548 -12.46 -16.23 -24.73
N GLU A 549 -13.19 -17.10 -24.05
CA GLU A 549 -12.68 -17.88 -22.92
C GLU A 549 -12.12 -19.21 -23.42
N LEU A 550 -10.89 -19.55 -23.01
CA LEU A 550 -10.16 -20.73 -23.43
C LEU A 550 -9.80 -21.60 -22.23
N TYR A 551 -9.67 -22.91 -22.46
CA TYR A 551 -9.16 -23.91 -21.51
C TYR A 551 -9.81 -23.87 -20.11
N ASN A 552 -10.78 -24.75 -19.90
CA ASN A 552 -11.55 -24.81 -18.66
C ASN A 552 -10.84 -25.61 -17.57
N GLU A 553 -10.65 -24.96 -16.42
CA GLU A 553 -10.26 -25.56 -15.14
C GLU A 553 -9.04 -26.48 -15.23
N PRO A 554 -7.94 -26.10 -15.92
CA PRO A 554 -6.76 -26.95 -16.07
C PRO A 554 -6.06 -27.24 -14.73
N ASN A 555 -6.46 -26.59 -13.64
CA ASN A 555 -6.03 -26.88 -12.27
C ASN A 555 -6.82 -28.01 -11.59
N ILE A 556 -7.82 -28.61 -12.24
CA ILE A 556 -8.42 -29.91 -11.87
C ILE A 556 -7.75 -31.03 -12.67
N GLY A 557 -7.55 -32.20 -12.07
CA GLY A 557 -6.98 -33.38 -12.71
C GLY A 557 -7.99 -34.18 -13.55
N GLY A 558 -7.49 -34.89 -14.56
CA GLY A 558 -8.31 -35.75 -15.43
C GLY A 558 -9.29 -34.97 -16.31
N PHE A 559 -10.36 -35.66 -16.75
CA PHE A 559 -11.28 -35.17 -17.77
C PHE A 559 -11.93 -33.79 -17.48
N PRO A 560 -12.37 -33.43 -16.26
CA PRO A 560 -12.99 -32.13 -15.99
C PRO A 560 -12.08 -30.94 -16.31
N GLY A 561 -10.79 -31.04 -15.97
CA GLY A 561 -9.78 -30.03 -16.30
C GLY A 561 -9.10 -30.21 -17.66
N GLY A 562 -9.64 -31.08 -18.53
CA GLY A 562 -9.10 -31.29 -19.88
C GLY A 562 -7.86 -32.19 -19.97
N TRP A 563 -7.55 -32.97 -18.93
CA TRP A 563 -6.43 -33.93 -18.94
C TRP A 563 -6.90 -35.36 -19.24
N ARG A 564 -6.02 -36.17 -19.81
CA ARG A 564 -6.27 -37.60 -20.08
C ARG A 564 -6.04 -38.45 -18.82
N ASP A 565 -6.57 -39.67 -18.78
CA ASP A 565 -6.39 -40.58 -17.64
C ASP A 565 -4.90 -40.80 -17.31
N GLY A 566 -4.48 -40.42 -16.11
CA GLY A 566 -3.09 -40.52 -15.64
C GLY A 566 -2.14 -39.42 -16.15
N GLU A 567 -2.66 -38.42 -16.87
CA GLU A 567 -1.92 -37.21 -17.23
C GLU A 567 -1.89 -36.23 -16.05
N ALA A 568 -0.71 -35.65 -15.78
CA ALA A 568 -0.54 -34.68 -14.70
C ALA A 568 -0.87 -33.26 -15.16
N ILE A 569 -1.40 -32.45 -14.24
CA ILE A 569 -1.59 -31.00 -14.43
C ILE A 569 -0.23 -30.37 -14.77
N SER A 570 -0.20 -29.54 -15.82
CA SER A 570 1.03 -28.92 -16.32
C SER A 570 0.79 -27.48 -16.78
N VAL A 571 1.18 -26.52 -15.95
CA VAL A 571 1.16 -25.09 -16.28
C VAL A 571 1.98 -24.79 -17.54
N GLU A 572 3.16 -25.42 -17.65
CA GLU A 572 4.03 -25.33 -18.83
C GLU A 572 3.33 -25.73 -20.13
N ARG A 573 2.60 -26.86 -20.13
CA ARG A 573 1.80 -27.24 -21.30
C ARG A 573 0.67 -26.25 -21.57
N MET A 574 0.04 -25.69 -20.53
CA MET A 574 -0.99 -24.67 -20.72
C MET A 574 -0.42 -23.42 -21.38
N LEU A 575 0.78 -22.99 -21.01
CA LEU A 575 1.47 -21.88 -21.67
C LEU A 575 1.77 -22.17 -23.14
N ASP A 576 2.33 -23.34 -23.42
CA ASP A 576 2.70 -23.76 -24.79
C ASP A 576 1.50 -23.82 -25.75
N ILE A 577 0.28 -24.12 -25.26
CA ILE A 577 -0.95 -24.14 -26.08
C ILE A 577 -1.77 -22.84 -25.99
N TRP A 578 -1.65 -22.07 -24.91
CA TRP A 578 -2.38 -20.81 -24.74
C TRP A 578 -1.76 -19.68 -25.53
N ILE A 579 -0.43 -19.53 -25.52
CA ILE A 579 0.28 -18.47 -26.27
C ILE A 579 -0.16 -18.40 -27.74
N PRO A 580 -0.09 -19.48 -28.55
CA PRO A 580 -0.54 -19.44 -29.95
C PRO A 580 -2.05 -19.27 -30.12
N ALA A 581 -2.86 -19.65 -29.13
CA ALA A 581 -4.32 -19.47 -29.16
C ALA A 581 -4.71 -18.01 -28.87
N ALA A 582 -4.04 -17.37 -27.90
CA ALA A 582 -4.17 -15.95 -27.60
C ALA A 582 -3.74 -15.10 -28.80
N GLU A 583 -2.59 -15.40 -29.42
CA GLU A 583 -2.16 -14.76 -30.66
C GLU A 583 -3.22 -14.84 -31.76
N ALA A 584 -3.84 -16.00 -31.98
CA ALA A 584 -4.87 -16.19 -33.00
C ALA A 584 -6.14 -15.35 -32.73
N ILE A 585 -6.55 -15.21 -31.47
CA ILE A 585 -7.67 -14.33 -31.08
C ILE A 585 -7.31 -12.86 -31.28
N GLN A 586 -6.13 -12.45 -30.81
CA GLN A 586 -5.72 -11.06 -30.79
C GLN A 586 -5.45 -10.53 -32.21
N GLN A 587 -4.83 -11.34 -33.08
CA GLN A 587 -4.62 -11.02 -34.49
C GLN A 587 -5.94 -10.85 -35.27
N ALA A 588 -6.99 -11.56 -34.88
CA ALA A 588 -8.33 -11.38 -35.45
C ALA A 588 -9.07 -10.17 -34.86
N GLY A 589 -8.64 -9.64 -33.71
CA GLY A 589 -9.20 -8.46 -33.05
C GLY A 589 -10.03 -8.73 -31.80
N GLY A 590 -10.01 -9.95 -31.26
CA GLY A 590 -10.74 -10.32 -30.03
C GLY A 590 -9.89 -10.25 -28.78
N TYR A 591 -10.52 -10.48 -27.62
CA TYR A 591 -9.86 -10.50 -26.31
C TYR A 591 -9.76 -11.93 -25.77
N SER A 592 -8.53 -12.35 -25.49
CA SER A 592 -8.20 -13.71 -25.07
C SER A 592 -8.28 -13.92 -23.56
N GLY A 593 -9.12 -14.83 -23.09
CA GLY A 593 -9.15 -15.24 -21.68
C GLY A 593 -7.90 -16.05 -21.36
N ILE A 594 -7.22 -15.72 -20.26
CA ILE A 594 -6.28 -16.62 -19.57
C ILE A 594 -7.04 -17.90 -19.15
N PRO A 595 -6.44 -19.09 -19.02
CA PRO A 595 -7.18 -20.30 -18.67
C PRO A 595 -8.00 -20.14 -17.38
N THR A 596 -9.30 -20.40 -17.43
CA THR A 596 -10.21 -20.23 -16.29
C THR A 596 -9.91 -21.30 -15.25
N LEU A 597 -9.75 -20.94 -13.98
CA LEU A 597 -9.37 -21.89 -12.93
C LEU A 597 -10.53 -22.17 -11.97
N ALA A 598 -10.61 -23.40 -11.49
CA ALA A 598 -11.61 -23.86 -10.53
C ALA A 598 -11.27 -23.47 -9.10
N VAL A 599 -12.33 -23.22 -8.32
CA VAL A 599 -12.28 -23.07 -6.86
C VAL A 599 -11.91 -24.41 -6.21
N GLY A 600 -10.85 -24.45 -5.39
CA GLY A 600 -10.44 -25.66 -4.68
C GLY A 600 -9.99 -26.83 -5.57
N GLY A 601 -9.36 -26.55 -6.71
CA GLY A 601 -8.85 -27.58 -7.63
C GLY A 601 -7.70 -28.43 -7.07
N ASP A 602 -7.38 -29.53 -7.74
CA ASP A 602 -6.26 -30.43 -7.38
C ASP A 602 -4.88 -29.73 -7.40
N TYR A 603 -4.78 -28.64 -8.16
CA TYR A 603 -3.71 -27.65 -8.09
C TYR A 603 -4.34 -26.33 -7.63
N ASP A 604 -3.78 -25.70 -6.60
CA ASP A 604 -4.27 -24.44 -6.04
C ASP A 604 -4.35 -23.35 -7.12
N ASP A 605 -5.48 -22.66 -7.21
CA ASP A 605 -5.76 -21.74 -8.31
C ASP A 605 -4.91 -20.47 -8.28
N MET A 606 -4.62 -19.95 -7.08
CA MET A 606 -3.72 -18.82 -6.91
C MET A 606 -2.27 -19.19 -7.27
N VAL A 607 -1.78 -20.36 -6.83
CA VAL A 607 -0.45 -20.86 -7.21
C VAL A 607 -0.40 -21.15 -8.72
N PHE A 608 -1.47 -21.70 -9.32
CA PHE A 608 -1.53 -21.95 -10.75
C PHE A 608 -1.46 -20.63 -11.52
N LEU A 609 -2.25 -19.63 -11.14
CA LEU A 609 -2.25 -18.31 -11.76
C LEU A 609 -0.88 -17.63 -11.64
N ARG A 610 -0.27 -17.63 -10.45
CA ARG A 610 1.10 -17.12 -10.24
C ARG A 610 2.08 -17.82 -11.19
N THR A 611 2.12 -19.16 -11.17
CA THR A 611 3.02 -19.97 -12.02
C THR A 611 2.79 -19.72 -13.52
N PHE A 612 1.54 -19.52 -13.95
CA PHE A 612 1.20 -19.25 -15.35
C PHE A 612 1.68 -17.86 -15.78
N LEU A 613 1.45 -16.83 -14.95
CA LEU A 613 1.91 -15.47 -15.23
C LEU A 613 3.45 -15.37 -15.21
N ASP A 614 4.10 -16.06 -14.26
CA ASP A 614 5.56 -16.14 -14.17
C ASP A 614 6.13 -16.84 -15.42
N GLY A 615 5.52 -17.94 -15.86
CA GLY A 615 5.91 -18.63 -17.09
C GLY A 615 5.63 -17.84 -18.39
N LEU A 616 4.78 -16.80 -18.36
CA LEU A 616 4.68 -15.82 -19.46
C LEU A 616 5.83 -14.79 -19.41
N VAL A 617 6.27 -14.38 -18.21
CA VAL A 617 7.45 -13.51 -18.03
C VAL A 617 8.70 -14.21 -18.54
N ASP A 618 8.94 -15.46 -18.13
CA ASP A 618 10.08 -16.28 -18.56
C ASP A 618 10.13 -16.47 -20.09
N ARG A 619 8.96 -16.64 -20.72
CA ARG A 619 8.82 -16.76 -22.18
C ARG A 619 8.85 -15.41 -22.91
N GLN A 620 8.98 -14.28 -22.19
CA GLN A 620 8.90 -12.91 -22.70
C GLN A 620 7.59 -12.61 -23.46
N ARG A 621 6.47 -13.21 -23.01
CA ARG A 621 5.14 -13.13 -23.63
C ARG A 621 4.10 -12.32 -22.87
N THR A 622 4.56 -11.36 -22.06
CA THR A 622 3.70 -10.38 -21.39
C THR A 622 3.05 -9.38 -22.36
N ASP A 623 3.49 -9.33 -23.63
CA ASP A 623 2.86 -8.57 -24.71
C ASP A 623 1.37 -8.94 -24.88
N LEU A 624 1.06 -10.24 -24.78
CA LEU A 624 -0.29 -10.78 -24.95
C LEU A 624 -1.26 -10.26 -23.89
N LEU A 625 -0.79 -9.92 -22.69
CA LEU A 625 -1.65 -9.53 -21.57
C LEU A 625 -2.43 -8.23 -21.82
N LYS A 626 -1.98 -7.38 -22.75
CA LYS A 626 -2.64 -6.10 -23.08
C LYS A 626 -3.95 -6.25 -23.86
N GLN A 627 -4.22 -7.43 -24.41
CA GLN A 627 -5.46 -7.79 -25.11
C GLN A 627 -6.01 -9.12 -24.55
N SER A 628 -5.85 -9.30 -23.24
CA SER A 628 -6.33 -10.45 -22.48
C SER A 628 -7.21 -10.04 -21.30
N TRP A 629 -7.93 -11.01 -20.75
CA TRP A 629 -8.78 -10.84 -19.57
C TRP A 629 -8.68 -12.08 -18.67
N LEU A 630 -9.07 -11.93 -17.41
CA LEU A 630 -9.10 -12.99 -16.41
C LEU A 630 -10.53 -13.53 -16.27
N PRO A 631 -10.86 -14.68 -16.88
CA PRO A 631 -12.06 -15.42 -16.51
C PRO A 631 -11.90 -16.02 -15.11
N LEU A 632 -13.02 -16.09 -14.39
CA LEU A 632 -13.02 -16.49 -12.99
C LEU A 632 -14.22 -17.39 -12.70
N HIS A 633 -13.99 -18.56 -12.09
CA HIS A 633 -15.07 -19.38 -11.54
C HIS A 633 -15.25 -19.01 -10.06
N ASN A 634 -16.37 -18.38 -9.72
CA ASN A 634 -16.57 -17.65 -8.46
C ASN A 634 -17.58 -18.36 -7.55
N TYR A 635 -17.40 -19.65 -7.31
CA TYR A 635 -18.32 -20.45 -6.49
C TYR A 635 -18.19 -20.11 -5.00
N PHE A 636 -19.33 -20.11 -4.32
CA PHE A 636 -19.38 -19.83 -2.88
C PHE A 636 -18.93 -21.00 -2.02
N LEU A 637 -18.94 -22.25 -2.51
CA LEU A 637 -18.59 -23.46 -1.75
C LEU A 637 -19.18 -23.46 -0.33
N ASN A 638 -20.49 -23.18 -0.26
CA ASN A 638 -21.27 -22.99 0.97
C ASN A 638 -20.76 -21.98 2.03
N HIS A 639 -19.76 -21.18 1.70
CA HIS A 639 -19.29 -20.03 2.48
C HIS A 639 -20.27 -18.84 2.44
N PRO A 640 -20.21 -17.91 3.41
CA PRO A 640 -20.94 -16.65 3.38
C PRO A 640 -20.29 -15.64 2.40
N PHE A 641 -20.96 -14.50 2.20
CA PHE A 641 -20.53 -13.46 1.26
C PHE A 641 -19.20 -12.77 1.63
N ASP A 642 -18.91 -12.69 2.92
CA ASP A 642 -17.76 -12.04 3.55
C ASP A 642 -16.59 -13.01 3.87
N TYR A 643 -16.66 -14.26 3.43
CA TYR A 643 -15.56 -15.23 3.55
C TYR A 643 -14.30 -14.74 2.81
N PRO A 644 -13.08 -15.03 3.30
CA PRO A 644 -12.72 -15.74 4.54
C PRO A 644 -12.72 -14.86 5.81
N SER A 645 -13.08 -13.57 5.71
CA SER A 645 -13.14 -12.66 6.86
C SER A 645 -14.37 -12.84 7.77
N ASP A 646 -15.14 -13.91 7.58
CA ASP A 646 -16.35 -14.17 8.36
C ASP A 646 -16.03 -14.76 9.76
N PRO A 647 -16.89 -14.55 10.78
CA PRO A 647 -16.61 -15.02 12.15
C PRO A 647 -16.44 -16.54 12.32
N VAL A 648 -17.00 -17.38 11.43
CA VAL A 648 -16.81 -18.83 11.50
C VAL A 648 -15.38 -19.20 11.13
N ASN A 649 -14.82 -18.60 10.09
CA ASN A 649 -13.43 -18.83 9.70
C ASN A 649 -12.47 -18.20 10.73
N LEU A 650 -12.65 -16.92 11.06
CA LEU A 650 -11.75 -16.17 11.95
C LEU A 650 -11.74 -16.72 13.40
N GLN A 651 -12.91 -17.06 13.95
CA GLN A 651 -13.07 -17.30 15.40
C GLN A 651 -13.64 -18.67 15.75
N ASN A 652 -13.91 -19.54 14.76
CA ASN A 652 -14.47 -20.89 14.96
C ASN A 652 -15.83 -20.88 15.70
N ILE A 653 -16.66 -19.84 15.54
CA ILE A 653 -17.87 -19.65 16.36
C ILE A 653 -18.88 -20.80 16.21
N PRO A 654 -19.36 -21.42 17.31
CA PRO A 654 -20.38 -22.48 17.21
C PRO A 654 -21.70 -21.93 16.67
N LEU A 655 -22.51 -22.81 16.06
CA LEU A 655 -23.88 -22.53 15.62
C LEU A 655 -24.71 -21.93 16.76
N ASP A 656 -25.34 -20.78 16.52
CA ASP A 656 -26.26 -20.17 17.47
C ASP A 656 -27.71 -20.71 17.34
N SER A 657 -28.57 -20.41 18.32
CA SER A 657 -29.95 -20.91 18.33
C SER A 657 -30.84 -20.32 17.21
N ALA A 658 -30.51 -19.15 16.67
CA ALA A 658 -31.22 -18.56 15.54
C ALA A 658 -30.78 -19.19 14.21
N GLU A 659 -29.49 -19.43 14.00
CA GLU A 659 -28.93 -20.16 12.85
C GLU A 659 -29.52 -21.57 12.75
N ILE A 660 -29.50 -22.32 13.85
CA ILE A 660 -30.09 -23.68 13.97
C ILE A 660 -31.59 -23.66 13.60
N SER A 661 -32.34 -22.69 14.15
CA SER A 661 -33.78 -22.59 13.92
C SER A 661 -34.11 -22.16 12.48
N LYS A 662 -33.37 -21.20 11.92
CA LYS A 662 -33.54 -20.71 10.54
C LYS A 662 -33.26 -21.81 9.52
N ARG A 663 -32.19 -22.60 9.72
CA ARG A 663 -31.75 -23.68 8.82
C ARG A 663 -32.45 -25.03 9.10
N ASN A 664 -33.31 -25.11 10.12
CA ASN A 664 -33.97 -26.35 10.58
C ASN A 664 -33.00 -27.53 10.84
N LEU A 665 -31.82 -27.25 11.41
CA LEU A 665 -30.78 -28.27 11.59
C LEU A 665 -31.17 -29.31 12.63
N THR A 666 -30.98 -30.58 12.30
CA THR A 666 -31.12 -31.70 13.26
C THR A 666 -30.00 -31.66 14.30
N PRO A 667 -30.20 -32.21 15.52
CA PRO A 667 -29.15 -32.27 16.54
C PRO A 667 -27.84 -32.92 16.06
N GLU A 668 -27.92 -33.90 15.15
CA GLU A 668 -26.76 -34.57 14.54
C GLU A 668 -25.98 -33.64 13.59
N GLN A 669 -26.68 -32.87 12.75
CA GLN A 669 -26.06 -31.83 11.91
C GLN A 669 -25.42 -30.74 12.75
N VAL A 670 -26.11 -30.28 13.82
CA VAL A 670 -25.56 -29.27 14.74
C VAL A 670 -24.28 -29.77 15.40
N GLN A 671 -24.27 -31.02 15.88
CA GLN A 671 -23.07 -31.63 16.46
C GLN A 671 -21.95 -31.76 15.44
N THR A 672 -22.26 -32.16 14.20
CA THR A 672 -21.27 -32.34 13.12
C THR A 672 -20.61 -31.02 12.74
N ILE A 673 -21.41 -29.98 12.46
CA ILE A 673 -20.91 -28.64 12.10
C ILE A 673 -20.10 -28.04 13.24
N ASN A 674 -20.60 -28.08 14.48
CA ASN A 674 -19.85 -27.55 15.63
C ASN A 674 -18.54 -28.31 15.88
N THR A 675 -18.48 -29.61 15.55
CA THR A 675 -17.23 -30.39 15.62
C THR A 675 -16.26 -29.96 14.52
N ALA A 676 -16.75 -29.69 13.30
CA ALA A 676 -15.92 -29.18 12.20
C ALA A 676 -15.37 -27.77 12.51
N ARG A 677 -16.22 -26.86 13.00
CA ARG A 677 -15.81 -25.51 13.44
C ARG A 677 -14.77 -25.58 14.57
N ALA A 678 -15.03 -26.33 15.64
CA ALA A 678 -14.10 -26.45 16.77
C ALA A 678 -12.73 -27.07 16.40
N ASN A 679 -12.69 -27.94 15.38
CA ASN A 679 -11.46 -28.56 14.90
C ASN A 679 -10.83 -27.85 13.69
N ALA A 680 -11.41 -26.75 13.19
CA ALA A 680 -11.03 -26.14 11.91
C ALA A 680 -9.54 -25.80 11.81
N ARG A 681 -8.96 -25.22 12.87
CA ARG A 681 -7.54 -24.85 12.96
C ARG A 681 -6.62 -25.93 13.55
N GLN A 682 -7.11 -27.16 13.74
CA GLN A 682 -6.25 -28.28 14.14
C GLN A 682 -5.51 -28.85 12.91
N PRO A 683 -4.37 -29.55 13.08
CA PRO A 683 -3.68 -30.19 11.96
C PRO A 683 -4.59 -31.16 11.21
N GLY A 684 -4.81 -30.92 9.91
CA GLY A 684 -5.77 -31.67 9.09
C GLY A 684 -7.23 -31.23 9.23
N GLY A 685 -7.47 -30.04 9.80
CA GLY A 685 -8.76 -29.35 9.80
C GLY A 685 -9.05 -28.63 8.47
N TYR A 686 -10.02 -27.72 8.50
CA TYR A 686 -10.62 -27.05 7.34
C TYR A 686 -10.20 -25.58 7.15
N TYR A 687 -9.35 -25.06 8.03
CA TYR A 687 -8.80 -23.70 7.91
C TYR A 687 -7.66 -23.67 6.88
N VAL A 688 -7.69 -22.66 6.00
CA VAL A 688 -6.68 -22.41 4.98
C VAL A 688 -5.95 -21.08 5.24
N GLY A 689 -6.71 -19.99 5.48
CA GLY A 689 -6.18 -18.66 5.78
C GLY A 689 -7.26 -17.72 6.31
N ASP A 690 -6.88 -16.50 6.68
CA ASP A 690 -7.78 -15.48 7.24
C ASP A 690 -8.13 -14.36 6.25
N THR A 691 -7.36 -14.24 5.16
CA THR A 691 -7.53 -13.23 4.10
C THR A 691 -7.84 -13.87 2.75
N VAL A 692 -8.49 -13.11 1.87
CA VAL A 692 -8.79 -13.53 0.47
C VAL A 692 -7.53 -13.90 -0.34
N HIS A 693 -6.35 -13.51 0.14
CA HIS A 693 -5.06 -13.76 -0.51
C HIS A 693 -4.39 -15.07 -0.05
N GLU A 694 -4.90 -15.67 1.03
CA GLU A 694 -4.50 -16.97 1.56
C GLU A 694 -5.55 -18.04 1.24
N ASP A 695 -6.83 -17.68 1.30
CA ASP A 695 -7.96 -18.49 0.83
C ASP A 695 -8.87 -17.65 -0.08
N SER A 696 -8.79 -17.89 -1.39
CA SER A 696 -9.56 -17.15 -2.39
C SER A 696 -10.99 -17.64 -2.57
N ASN A 697 -11.40 -18.73 -1.90
CA ASN A 697 -12.72 -19.35 -2.11
C ASN A 697 -13.85 -18.38 -1.73
N GLY A 698 -15.00 -18.46 -2.40
CA GLY A 698 -16.10 -17.51 -2.21
C GLY A 698 -16.04 -16.26 -3.10
N PHE A 699 -17.06 -15.41 -2.98
CA PHE A 699 -17.35 -14.29 -3.90
C PHE A 699 -16.18 -13.34 -4.17
N ARG A 700 -15.33 -13.12 -3.16
CA ARG A 700 -14.25 -12.13 -3.16
C ARG A 700 -12.98 -12.58 -3.89
N LYS A 701 -12.98 -13.78 -4.52
CA LYS A 701 -11.85 -14.31 -5.32
C LYS A 701 -11.24 -13.32 -6.31
N PHE A 702 -12.07 -12.42 -6.89
CA PHE A 702 -11.59 -11.40 -7.83
C PHE A 702 -10.55 -10.45 -7.21
N GLU A 703 -10.60 -10.21 -5.90
CA GLU A 703 -9.61 -9.40 -5.17
C GLU A 703 -8.25 -10.10 -5.14
N ALA A 704 -8.23 -11.42 -4.94
CA ALA A 704 -7.02 -12.24 -4.94
C ALA A 704 -6.36 -12.30 -6.33
N TYR A 705 -7.19 -12.47 -7.37
CA TYR A 705 -6.72 -12.53 -8.77
C TYR A 705 -6.21 -11.16 -9.24
N ALA A 706 -6.92 -10.09 -8.88
CA ALA A 706 -6.46 -8.72 -9.07
C ALA A 706 -5.13 -8.48 -8.35
N LYS A 707 -4.99 -8.99 -7.09
CA LYS A 707 -3.73 -8.92 -6.35
C LYS A 707 -2.59 -9.56 -7.15
N ILE A 708 -2.74 -10.83 -7.49
CA ILE A 708 -1.73 -11.66 -8.16
C ILE A 708 -1.25 -11.04 -9.47
N PHE A 709 -2.16 -10.43 -10.23
CA PHE A 709 -1.86 -9.81 -11.51
C PHE A 709 -1.18 -8.44 -11.35
N HIS A 710 -1.72 -7.55 -10.53
CA HIS A 710 -1.15 -6.21 -10.34
C HIS A 710 0.18 -6.26 -9.56
N ASP A 711 0.39 -7.23 -8.65
CA ASP A 711 1.70 -7.55 -8.04
C ASP A 711 2.82 -7.64 -9.10
N ARG A 712 2.50 -8.20 -10.28
CA ARG A 712 3.47 -8.55 -11.34
C ARG A 712 3.63 -7.50 -12.42
N PHE A 713 2.55 -6.77 -12.73
CA PHE A 713 2.49 -5.96 -13.95
C PHE A 713 2.09 -4.50 -13.71
N GLY A 714 1.69 -4.14 -12.50
CA GLY A 714 1.24 -2.80 -12.12
C GLY A 714 -0.10 -2.34 -12.69
N TYR A 715 -0.62 -2.92 -13.78
CA TYR A 715 -1.98 -2.62 -14.29
C TYR A 715 -3.00 -3.69 -13.92
N TYR A 716 -4.28 -3.34 -14.08
CA TYR A 716 -5.39 -4.29 -14.10
C TYR A 716 -5.85 -4.58 -15.53
N ILE A 717 -6.28 -5.82 -15.77
CA ILE A 717 -7.08 -6.23 -16.94
C ILE A 717 -8.49 -6.64 -16.48
N PRO A 718 -9.49 -6.74 -17.37
CA PRO A 718 -10.84 -7.09 -16.94
C PRO A 718 -10.85 -8.47 -16.27
N ILE A 719 -11.47 -8.54 -15.11
CA ILE A 719 -11.86 -9.78 -14.44
C ILE A 719 -13.35 -9.97 -14.72
N ILE A 720 -13.72 -11.10 -15.30
CA ILE A 720 -15.12 -11.44 -15.56
C ILE A 720 -15.37 -12.79 -14.88
N THR A 721 -16.28 -12.84 -13.92
CA THR A 721 -16.79 -14.12 -13.44
C THR A 721 -17.60 -14.74 -14.57
N THR A 722 -17.24 -15.96 -14.96
CA THR A 722 -17.84 -16.67 -16.09
C THR A 722 -18.75 -17.81 -15.62
N GLU A 723 -18.43 -18.45 -14.50
CA GLU A 723 -19.28 -19.41 -13.78
C GLU A 723 -19.12 -19.13 -12.28
N GLY A 724 -20.01 -19.63 -11.42
CA GLY A 724 -19.89 -19.42 -9.99
C GLY A 724 -21.20 -19.27 -9.25
N GLY A 725 -21.13 -18.65 -8.09
CA GLY A 725 -22.26 -18.41 -7.20
C GLY A 725 -22.57 -19.56 -6.24
N PRO A 726 -23.64 -19.40 -5.44
CA PRO A 726 -24.17 -20.44 -4.56
C PRO A 726 -24.99 -21.48 -5.35
N LEU A 727 -24.77 -22.78 -5.12
CA LEU A 727 -25.61 -23.84 -5.68
C LEU A 727 -26.42 -24.54 -4.58
N THR A 728 -27.70 -24.80 -4.80
CA THR A 728 -28.54 -25.54 -3.83
C THR A 728 -27.93 -26.92 -3.55
N GLY A 729 -27.68 -27.21 -2.28
CA GLY A 729 -27.07 -28.46 -1.82
C GLY A 729 -25.56 -28.42 -1.62
N ASP A 730 -24.86 -27.35 -2.04
CA ASP A 730 -23.43 -27.15 -1.75
C ASP A 730 -23.15 -27.33 -0.26
N ASN A 731 -22.11 -28.11 0.06
CA ASN A 731 -21.70 -28.52 1.40
C ASN A 731 -20.21 -28.95 1.48
N GLN A 732 -19.38 -28.44 0.58
CA GLN A 732 -17.96 -28.70 0.44
C GLN A 732 -17.19 -28.41 1.74
N ASP A 733 -17.54 -27.32 2.44
CA ASP A 733 -16.97 -26.99 3.75
C ASP A 733 -17.91 -27.39 4.90
N PRO A 734 -17.57 -28.41 5.71
CA PRO A 734 -18.43 -28.88 6.80
C PRO A 734 -18.52 -27.92 7.99
N ARG A 735 -17.77 -26.80 8.00
CA ARG A 735 -17.93 -25.71 8.97
C ARG A 735 -19.22 -24.91 8.73
N TYR A 736 -19.80 -24.95 7.53
CA TYR A 736 -20.98 -24.15 7.18
C TYR A 736 -22.18 -25.05 6.85
N PRO A 737 -23.43 -24.62 7.16
CA PRO A 737 -24.62 -25.37 6.77
C PRO A 737 -24.77 -25.48 5.25
N PRO A 738 -25.36 -26.57 4.71
CA PRO A 738 -25.61 -26.70 3.28
C PRO A 738 -26.44 -25.55 2.69
N VAL A 739 -26.15 -25.17 1.45
CA VAL A 739 -26.84 -24.08 0.75
C VAL A 739 -28.29 -24.46 0.42
N THR A 740 -29.21 -23.54 0.69
CA THR A 740 -30.63 -23.65 0.33
C THR A 740 -31.02 -22.69 -0.80
N ASP A 741 -32.17 -22.90 -1.45
CA ASP A 741 -32.71 -21.99 -2.48
C ASP A 741 -32.85 -20.52 -1.99
N ASP A 742 -33.10 -20.33 -0.69
CA ASP A 742 -33.16 -19.03 -0.03
C ASP A 742 -31.77 -18.38 0.08
N ASP A 743 -30.72 -19.18 0.35
CA ASP A 743 -29.33 -18.72 0.35
C ASP A 743 -28.87 -18.43 -1.10
N VAL A 744 -29.23 -19.26 -2.09
CA VAL A 744 -28.98 -19.00 -3.52
C VAL A 744 -29.55 -17.64 -3.93
N THR A 745 -30.81 -17.39 -3.54
CA THR A 745 -31.52 -16.15 -3.81
C THR A 745 -30.85 -14.94 -3.15
N LYS A 746 -30.48 -15.05 -1.87
CA LYS A 746 -29.89 -13.95 -1.09
C LYS A 746 -28.49 -13.59 -1.53
N LEU A 747 -27.60 -14.58 -1.64
CA LEU A 747 -26.20 -14.35 -1.99
C LEU A 747 -26.06 -13.89 -3.46
N THR A 748 -26.92 -14.37 -4.37
CA THR A 748 -26.97 -13.87 -5.76
C THR A 748 -27.46 -12.42 -5.83
N LEU A 749 -28.52 -12.06 -5.09
CA LEU A 749 -29.00 -10.67 -5.03
C LEU A 749 -27.95 -9.74 -4.39
N GLN A 750 -27.31 -10.18 -3.31
CA GLN A 750 -26.24 -9.46 -2.63
C GLN A 750 -25.04 -9.22 -3.56
N ALA A 751 -24.61 -10.25 -4.30
CA ALA A 751 -23.56 -10.12 -5.31
C ALA A 751 -23.91 -9.09 -6.39
N TYR A 752 -25.14 -9.08 -6.92
CA TYR A 752 -25.56 -8.08 -7.89
C TYR A 752 -25.76 -6.67 -7.32
N HIS A 753 -25.99 -6.53 -6.02
CA HIS A 753 -25.98 -5.22 -5.35
C HIS A 753 -24.54 -4.74 -5.13
N ALA A 754 -23.63 -5.63 -4.72
CA ALA A 754 -22.20 -5.34 -4.67
C ALA A 754 -21.63 -4.97 -6.05
N MET A 755 -22.08 -5.58 -7.15
CA MET A 755 -21.71 -5.14 -8.52
C MET A 755 -22.09 -3.67 -8.80
N LEU A 756 -23.18 -3.17 -8.22
CA LEU A 756 -23.58 -1.76 -8.35
C LEU A 756 -22.81 -0.84 -7.41
N ASP A 757 -22.51 -1.31 -6.19
CA ASP A 757 -22.09 -0.48 -5.07
C ASP A 757 -20.59 -0.54 -4.78
N GLU A 758 -20.06 -1.74 -4.63
CA GLU A 758 -18.77 -2.05 -3.98
C GLU A 758 -17.71 -2.52 -5.00
N ALA A 759 -18.13 -3.14 -6.10
CA ALA A 759 -17.22 -3.81 -7.03
C ALA A 759 -16.23 -2.84 -7.70
N PRO A 760 -14.93 -3.18 -7.76
CA PRO A 760 -13.89 -2.36 -8.37
C PRO A 760 -13.99 -2.34 -9.90
N THR A 761 -13.49 -1.27 -10.54
CA THR A 761 -13.65 -1.01 -11.97
C THR A 761 -13.05 -2.09 -12.89
N TYR A 762 -12.08 -2.87 -12.41
CA TYR A 762 -11.52 -4.01 -13.13
C TYR A 762 -12.42 -5.25 -13.11
N TYR A 763 -13.31 -5.40 -12.11
CA TYR A 763 -14.22 -6.54 -12.02
C TYR A 763 -15.50 -6.22 -12.80
N PHE A 764 -15.62 -6.77 -14.01
CA PHE A 764 -16.60 -6.33 -15.01
C PHE A 764 -17.99 -6.89 -14.76
N SER A 765 -18.10 -8.22 -14.61
CA SER A 765 -19.38 -8.89 -14.41
C SER A 765 -19.30 -10.08 -13.46
N TYR A 766 -20.41 -10.29 -12.76
CA TYR A 766 -20.73 -11.50 -12.03
C TYR A 766 -21.74 -12.35 -12.82
N MET A 767 -21.32 -13.53 -13.31
CA MET A 767 -22.17 -14.47 -14.04
C MET A 767 -22.29 -15.82 -13.29
N PRO A 768 -23.24 -15.95 -12.35
CA PRO A 768 -23.47 -17.21 -11.65
C PRO A 768 -23.99 -18.31 -12.58
N TRP A 769 -23.76 -19.54 -12.14
CA TRP A 769 -24.31 -20.78 -12.69
C TRP A 769 -25.71 -21.00 -12.05
N LEU A 770 -26.79 -21.27 -12.78
CA LEU A 770 -26.94 -21.44 -14.22
C LEU A 770 -28.35 -20.98 -14.62
N MET A 771 -28.51 -20.22 -15.71
CA MET A 771 -29.84 -19.83 -16.19
C MET A 771 -30.69 -21.07 -16.51
N ALA A 772 -30.25 -21.92 -17.44
CA ALA A 772 -31.01 -23.10 -17.82
C ALA A 772 -30.12 -24.27 -18.25
N ASN A 773 -30.47 -25.50 -17.83
CA ASN A 773 -29.81 -26.72 -18.27
C ASN A 773 -30.66 -27.42 -19.36
N LYS A 774 -31.60 -28.30 -18.99
CA LYS A 774 -32.53 -28.92 -19.97
C LYS A 774 -33.46 -27.92 -20.63
N ALA A 775 -33.98 -26.98 -19.84
CA ALA A 775 -34.77 -25.87 -20.37
C ALA A 775 -33.96 -25.00 -21.34
N GLY A 776 -32.62 -25.05 -21.27
CA GLY A 776 -31.66 -24.45 -22.20
C GLY A 776 -31.09 -25.44 -23.23
N GLY A 777 -31.79 -26.53 -23.52
CA GLY A 777 -31.43 -27.47 -24.59
C GLY A 777 -30.20 -28.35 -24.34
N HIS A 778 -29.61 -28.33 -23.13
CA HIS A 778 -28.60 -29.30 -22.75
C HIS A 778 -29.24 -30.67 -22.46
N TRP A 779 -28.51 -31.76 -22.71
CA TRP A 779 -29.04 -33.12 -22.64
C TRP A 779 -28.67 -33.88 -21.35
N ASP A 780 -27.59 -33.49 -20.67
CA ASP A 780 -27.20 -34.07 -19.38
C ASP A 780 -28.11 -33.56 -18.26
N ASN A 781 -28.33 -34.40 -17.25
CA ASN A 781 -29.02 -34.06 -16.02
C ASN A 781 -28.10 -33.43 -14.97
N ALA A 782 -26.77 -33.56 -15.11
CA ALA A 782 -25.78 -33.20 -14.08
C ALA A 782 -26.00 -31.82 -13.43
N TRP A 783 -26.45 -30.84 -14.20
CA TRP A 783 -26.61 -29.44 -13.78
C TRP A 783 -28.07 -28.98 -13.66
N GLU A 784 -29.04 -29.90 -13.73
CA GLU A 784 -30.47 -29.53 -13.69
C GLU A 784 -30.89 -28.94 -12.35
N ASP A 785 -30.28 -29.38 -11.23
CA ASP A 785 -30.61 -28.87 -9.90
C ASP A 785 -30.15 -27.41 -9.71
N ALA A 786 -29.01 -27.03 -10.28
CA ALA A 786 -28.49 -25.66 -10.32
C ALA A 786 -29.26 -24.71 -11.26
N ALA A 787 -29.95 -25.24 -12.28
CA ALA A 787 -30.61 -24.43 -13.29
C ALA A 787 -31.75 -23.57 -12.70
N TRP A 788 -31.75 -22.27 -12.94
CA TRP A 788 -32.79 -21.35 -12.47
C TRP A 788 -34.14 -21.60 -13.14
N TYR A 789 -34.14 -22.08 -14.38
CA TYR A 789 -35.32 -22.48 -15.14
C TYR A 789 -35.29 -23.98 -15.41
N LYS A 790 -36.33 -24.69 -14.96
CA LYS A 790 -36.48 -26.14 -15.11
C LYS A 790 -37.30 -26.48 -16.36
N LEU A 791 -37.10 -27.69 -16.91
CA LEU A 791 -37.81 -28.12 -18.13
C LEU A 791 -39.34 -28.21 -17.97
N ASP A 792 -39.85 -28.37 -16.76
CA ASP A 792 -41.29 -28.43 -16.46
C ASP A 792 -41.97 -27.05 -16.34
N GLY A 793 -41.19 -25.97 -16.50
CA GLY A 793 -41.66 -24.58 -16.37
C GLY A 793 -41.63 -24.02 -14.96
N THR A 794 -41.11 -24.76 -13.97
CA THR A 794 -40.80 -24.22 -12.64
C THR A 794 -39.49 -23.43 -12.65
N THR A 795 -39.32 -22.54 -11.67
CA THR A 795 -38.14 -21.71 -11.48
C THR A 795 -37.63 -21.76 -10.05
N LEU A 796 -36.34 -21.50 -9.85
CA LEU A 796 -35.80 -21.21 -8.52
C LEU A 796 -36.28 -19.82 -8.03
N PRO A 797 -36.43 -19.60 -6.71
CA PRO A 797 -36.98 -18.35 -6.17
C PRO A 797 -36.20 -17.08 -6.56
N VAL A 798 -34.91 -17.24 -6.87
CA VAL A 798 -34.03 -16.16 -7.36
C VAL A 798 -34.60 -15.44 -8.59
N VAL A 799 -35.29 -16.15 -9.50
CA VAL A 799 -35.86 -15.56 -10.72
C VAL A 799 -36.87 -14.45 -10.41
N ASP A 800 -37.86 -14.74 -9.56
CA ASP A 800 -38.91 -13.77 -9.22
C ASP A 800 -38.35 -12.62 -8.38
N VAL A 801 -37.35 -12.88 -7.54
CA VAL A 801 -36.66 -11.85 -6.76
C VAL A 801 -35.85 -10.91 -7.65
N LEU A 802 -35.12 -11.41 -8.65
CA LEU A 802 -34.35 -10.56 -9.58
C LEU A 802 -35.25 -9.72 -10.50
N LYS A 803 -36.38 -10.28 -10.96
CA LYS A 803 -37.41 -9.50 -11.69
C LYS A 803 -38.08 -8.46 -10.80
N GLY A 804 -38.28 -8.79 -9.52
CA GLY A 804 -38.89 -7.93 -8.51
C GLY A 804 -37.95 -6.87 -7.92
N ASP A 805 -36.64 -7.02 -8.07
CA ASP A 805 -35.62 -6.17 -7.45
C ASP A 805 -35.86 -4.68 -7.81
N PRO A 806 -36.06 -3.80 -6.82
CA PRO A 806 -36.24 -2.37 -7.07
C PRO A 806 -35.01 -1.71 -7.70
N ARG A 807 -33.82 -2.30 -7.51
CA ARG A 807 -32.54 -1.81 -8.03
C ARG A 807 -32.18 -2.34 -9.41
N ARG A 808 -32.97 -3.25 -10.00
CA ARG A 808 -32.58 -3.91 -11.26
C ARG A 808 -32.33 -2.97 -12.43
N GLN A 809 -32.96 -1.79 -12.44
CA GLN A 809 -32.82 -0.77 -13.48
C GLN A 809 -31.69 0.24 -13.21
N GLU A 810 -30.95 0.10 -12.10
CA GLU A 810 -29.75 0.89 -11.85
C GLU A 810 -28.65 0.52 -12.83
N VAL A 811 -27.92 1.54 -13.31
CA VAL A 811 -26.71 1.41 -14.12
C VAL A 811 -25.52 1.65 -13.22
N ARG A 812 -24.53 0.75 -13.28
CA ARG A 812 -23.31 0.87 -12.47
C ARG A 812 -22.56 2.14 -12.86
N GLN A 813 -22.10 2.89 -11.86
CA GLN A 813 -21.20 4.02 -12.10
C GLN A 813 -19.78 3.47 -12.21
N TRP A 814 -19.18 3.65 -13.39
CA TRP A 814 -17.85 3.13 -13.72
C TRP A 814 -16.72 4.14 -13.53
N GLU A 815 -17.08 5.37 -13.15
CA GLU A 815 -16.16 6.27 -12.46
C GLU A 815 -15.77 5.62 -11.12
N SER A 816 -14.53 5.80 -10.69
CA SER A 816 -14.00 5.18 -9.47
C SER A 816 -14.82 5.59 -8.24
N LYS A 817 -15.74 4.73 -7.81
CA LYS A 817 -16.28 4.80 -6.45
C LYS A 817 -15.12 4.52 -5.48
N PRO A 818 -14.95 5.30 -4.40
CA PRO A 818 -14.05 4.90 -3.32
C PRO A 818 -14.52 3.54 -2.79
N GLU A 819 -13.57 2.64 -2.50
CA GLU A 819 -13.88 1.29 -2.01
C GLU A 819 -14.81 1.37 -0.79
N GLN A 820 -15.98 0.75 -0.93
CA GLN A 820 -16.94 0.72 0.17
C GLN A 820 -16.47 -0.30 1.19
N THR A 821 -16.24 0.17 2.41
CA THR A 821 -16.01 -0.70 3.57
C THR A 821 -17.20 -1.67 3.70
N PRO A 822 -16.99 -2.99 3.90
CA PRO A 822 -18.08 -3.96 3.92
C PRO A 822 -19.21 -3.58 4.87
N SER A 823 -20.44 -3.60 4.36
CA SER A 823 -21.62 -3.18 5.11
C SER A 823 -21.92 -4.13 6.29
N ILE A 824 -21.67 -3.66 7.53
CA ILE A 824 -22.16 -4.36 8.73
C ILE A 824 -23.69 -4.47 8.65
N VAL A 825 -24.19 -5.71 8.62
CA VAL A 825 -25.63 -5.99 8.53
C VAL A 825 -26.34 -5.53 9.80
N ASN A 826 -26.94 -4.34 9.73
CA ASN A 826 -27.78 -3.78 10.79
C ASN A 826 -28.98 -4.70 11.08
N GLN A 827 -28.92 -5.43 12.18
CA GLN A 827 -30.09 -6.12 12.72
C GLN A 827 -31.13 -5.08 13.18
N GLN A 828 -32.34 -5.14 12.62
CA GLN A 828 -33.45 -4.27 13.05
C GLN A 828 -33.82 -4.53 14.52
N PRO A 829 -33.86 -3.49 15.37
CA PRO A 829 -34.55 -3.58 16.66
C PRO A 829 -36.07 -3.62 16.48
N LEU A 830 -36.75 -4.28 17.41
CA LEU A 830 -38.20 -4.46 17.44
C LEU A 830 -38.98 -3.13 17.62
N THR A 831 -40.27 -3.22 17.32
CA THR A 831 -41.17 -2.09 17.02
C THR A 831 -41.51 -1.13 18.17
N SER A 832 -41.70 0.14 17.77
CA SER A 832 -42.74 1.09 18.22
C SER A 832 -42.72 1.68 19.64
N ALA A 833 -42.39 2.98 19.71
CA ALA A 833 -43.18 3.97 20.48
C ALA A 833 -43.00 5.41 19.92
N GLU A 834 -44.10 5.94 19.38
CA GLU A 834 -44.55 7.34 19.32
C GLU A 834 -43.62 8.54 18.96
N LYS A 835 -44.13 9.28 17.96
CA LYS A 835 -43.68 10.58 17.43
C LYS A 835 -43.33 11.65 18.49
N ASN A 836 -42.34 12.47 18.16
CA ASN A 836 -42.58 13.93 18.10
C ASN A 836 -41.63 14.64 17.12
N GLU A 837 -42.18 15.62 16.39
CA GLU A 837 -41.44 16.46 15.44
C GLU A 837 -40.80 17.65 16.15
N GLN A 838 -39.50 17.90 15.93
CA GLN A 838 -38.91 19.25 15.77
C GLN A 838 -37.40 19.16 15.56
N SER A 839 -36.93 19.49 14.36
CA SER A 839 -35.51 19.79 14.11
C SER A 839 -35.20 21.25 14.45
N PRO A 840 -34.19 21.54 15.28
CA PRO A 840 -33.49 22.82 15.26
C PRO A 840 -32.25 22.72 14.37
N ALA A 841 -31.92 23.80 13.66
CA ALA A 841 -30.70 23.88 12.87
C ALA A 841 -29.46 23.98 13.78
N THR A 842 -28.45 23.15 13.55
CA THR A 842 -27.16 23.25 14.23
C THR A 842 -26.41 24.48 13.76
N THR A 843 -26.04 25.35 14.70
CA THR A 843 -25.12 26.46 14.49
C THR A 843 -23.71 26.01 14.87
N THR A 844 -22.71 26.34 14.07
CA THR A 844 -21.30 26.02 14.38
C THR A 844 -20.75 26.99 15.41
N SER A 845 -20.34 26.47 16.56
CA SER A 845 -19.65 27.19 17.63
C SER A 845 -18.17 26.82 17.68
N THR A 846 -17.29 27.81 17.84
CA THR A 846 -15.85 27.61 18.05
C THR A 846 -15.54 27.18 19.48
N PRO A 847 -14.67 26.19 19.74
CA PRO A 847 -14.29 25.77 21.10
C PRO A 847 -13.47 26.85 21.84
N SER A 848 -13.55 26.85 23.18
CA SER A 848 -12.85 27.79 24.06
C SER A 848 -11.99 27.08 25.11
N THR A 849 -10.83 27.66 25.46
CA THR A 849 -9.93 27.18 26.52
C THR A 849 -10.13 27.98 27.82
N GLU A 850 -10.07 27.33 28.98
CA GLU A 850 -10.08 27.96 30.31
C GLU A 850 -8.89 27.44 31.16
N ILE A 851 -8.32 28.29 32.03
CA ILE A 851 -7.10 28.03 32.82
C ILE A 851 -7.43 28.18 34.31
N LEU A 852 -7.14 27.18 35.16
CA LEU A 852 -7.57 27.12 36.57
C LEU A 852 -6.47 26.67 37.58
N SER A 853 -6.56 27.13 38.84
CA SER A 853 -5.44 27.16 39.82
C SER A 853 -5.56 26.29 41.10
N VAL A 854 -4.59 25.41 41.41
CA VAL A 854 -4.49 24.51 42.61
C VAL A 854 -3.03 24.08 43.01
N SER A 855 -2.52 24.31 44.24
CA SER A 855 -1.15 23.92 44.72
C SER A 855 -0.53 24.96 45.70
N GLN A 856 0.79 25.10 45.93
CA GLN A 856 1.35 26.17 46.80
C GLN A 856 2.83 26.68 46.69
N SER A 857 3.62 26.51 45.61
CA SER A 857 5.05 26.92 45.55
C SER A 857 5.54 27.72 44.31
N ASN A 858 5.18 29.01 44.23
CA ASN A 858 5.65 30.08 43.30
C ASN A 858 6.70 29.67 42.22
N PRO A 859 6.29 29.04 41.09
CA PRO A 859 7.07 29.10 39.87
C PRO A 859 6.68 30.37 39.10
N VAL A 860 7.55 30.86 38.22
CA VAL A 860 7.33 32.14 37.51
C VAL A 860 7.39 31.88 36.01
N TRP A 861 6.20 31.81 35.41
CA TRP A 861 5.95 31.64 33.97
C TRP A 861 4.48 31.94 33.67
N GLU A 862 4.12 32.08 32.39
CA GLU A 862 2.75 32.39 31.94
C GLU A 862 2.40 31.54 30.71
N VAL A 863 1.36 30.71 30.82
CA VAL A 863 0.77 30.04 29.65
C VAL A 863 -0.08 31.06 28.90
N SER A 864 0.53 31.79 27.96
CA SER A 864 -0.12 32.94 27.34
C SER A 864 -1.12 32.59 26.23
N ASN A 865 -1.09 31.38 25.67
CA ASN A 865 -2.06 30.93 24.66
C ASN A 865 -2.08 29.41 24.46
N ALA A 866 -3.27 28.83 24.27
CA ALA A 866 -3.45 27.47 23.77
C ALA A 866 -4.37 27.53 22.54
N THR A 867 -3.79 27.32 21.36
CA THR A 867 -4.50 27.42 20.07
C THR A 867 -4.63 26.06 19.42
N TRP A 868 -5.85 25.68 19.07
CA TRP A 868 -6.10 24.70 18.03
C TRP A 868 -5.45 25.19 16.73
N GLN A 869 -4.50 24.41 16.20
CA GLN A 869 -3.97 24.62 14.85
C GLN A 869 -4.55 23.56 13.92
N THR A 870 -4.84 23.97 12.69
CA THR A 870 -5.73 23.28 11.76
C THR A 870 -5.11 22.03 11.13
N ALA A 871 -5.98 21.09 10.73
CA ALA A 871 -5.91 19.99 9.74
C ALA A 871 -4.60 19.26 9.35
N ALA A 872 -3.41 19.87 9.45
CA ALA A 872 -2.13 19.31 9.05
C ALA A 872 -1.39 18.57 10.20
N SER A 873 -1.72 18.83 11.48
CA SER A 873 -1.22 18.03 12.60
C SER A 873 -2.35 17.27 13.27
N LYS A 874 -2.27 15.93 13.28
CA LYS A 874 -3.29 14.98 13.79
C LYS A 874 -3.63 15.16 15.28
N TYR A 875 -2.83 15.92 16.04
CA TYR A 875 -3.02 16.21 17.47
C TYR A 875 -3.01 17.73 17.73
N PRO A 876 -3.86 18.26 18.64
CA PRO A 876 -3.74 19.64 19.09
C PRO A 876 -2.37 19.90 19.72
N ARG A 877 -1.86 21.14 19.71
CA ARG A 877 -0.56 21.49 20.30
C ARG A 877 -0.69 22.55 21.40
N LEU A 878 -0.05 22.31 22.54
CA LEU A 878 0.08 23.27 23.64
C LEU A 878 1.35 24.09 23.43
N ARG A 879 1.25 25.42 23.55
CA ARG A 879 2.40 26.31 23.56
C ARG A 879 2.62 26.91 24.94
N ILE A 880 3.82 26.74 25.48
CA ILE A 880 4.21 27.21 26.81
C ILE A 880 5.31 28.26 26.63
N ASN A 881 5.06 29.48 27.13
CA ASN A 881 6.05 30.56 27.13
C ASN A 881 6.66 30.68 28.53
N VAL A 882 7.98 30.56 28.64
CA VAL A 882 8.68 30.70 29.93
C VAL A 882 9.20 32.11 30.04
N VAL A 883 8.81 32.83 31.09
CA VAL A 883 9.15 34.24 31.31
C VAL A 883 9.76 34.45 32.69
N ASN A 884 10.64 35.45 32.83
CA ASN A 884 11.24 35.82 34.11
C ASN A 884 10.29 36.66 34.99
N ALA A 885 10.79 37.07 36.16
CA ALA A 885 10.09 37.92 37.15
C ALA A 885 9.56 39.28 36.64
N HIS A 886 9.91 39.66 35.41
CA HIS A 886 9.53 40.91 34.76
C HIS A 886 8.74 40.69 33.45
N GLY A 887 8.27 39.45 33.21
CA GLY A 887 7.55 39.09 31.98
C GLY A 887 8.44 39.02 30.74
N GLN A 888 9.77 38.99 30.89
CA GLN A 888 10.68 38.86 29.76
C GLN A 888 10.94 37.39 29.47
N PRO A 889 10.81 36.93 28.22
CA PRO A 889 10.94 35.51 27.92
C PRO A 889 12.35 34.93 28.12
N LEU A 890 12.44 33.62 28.39
CA LEU A 890 13.65 32.86 28.72
C LEU A 890 13.86 31.70 27.75
N SER A 891 15.03 31.63 27.10
CA SER A 891 15.44 30.52 26.22
C SER A 891 16.31 29.51 26.98
N GLY A 892 16.38 28.26 26.50
CA GLY A 892 17.19 27.20 27.10
C GLY A 892 16.70 26.76 28.48
N GLN A 893 15.40 26.86 28.76
CA GLN A 893 14.78 26.35 29.99
C GLN A 893 14.14 24.99 29.70
N GLN A 894 14.55 23.95 30.44
CA GLN A 894 13.98 22.61 30.32
C GLN A 894 12.58 22.56 30.95
N VAL A 895 11.57 22.45 30.09
CA VAL A 895 10.18 22.17 30.44
C VAL A 895 10.00 20.66 30.50
N ARG A 896 9.44 20.17 31.62
CA ARG A 896 8.99 18.81 31.87
C ARG A 896 7.47 18.80 31.82
N VAL A 897 6.88 17.91 31.03
CA VAL A 897 5.43 17.66 31.05
C VAL A 897 5.15 16.20 31.36
N GLU A 898 4.19 16.00 32.27
CA GLU A 898 3.76 14.72 32.84
C GLU A 898 2.24 14.61 32.77
N TRP A 899 1.70 13.42 32.47
CA TRP A 899 0.25 13.18 32.39
C TRP A 899 -0.36 12.76 33.72
N SER A 900 -1.70 12.76 33.79
CA SER A 900 -2.45 12.48 35.02
C SER A 900 -2.24 11.08 35.60
N ASP A 901 -1.79 10.12 34.78
CA ASP A 901 -1.45 8.74 35.14
C ASP A 901 0.05 8.52 35.45
N GLY A 902 0.89 9.53 35.22
CA GLY A 902 2.34 9.49 35.42
C GLY A 902 3.15 8.80 34.31
N TRP A 903 2.55 8.42 33.17
CA TRP A 903 3.18 7.60 32.13
C TRP A 903 3.61 8.36 30.87
N THR A 904 4.32 9.48 31.01
CA THR A 904 5.39 9.95 30.09
C THR A 904 6.07 11.18 30.67
N LEU A 905 7.34 11.35 30.30
CA LEU A 905 8.14 12.53 30.57
C LEU A 905 8.60 13.13 29.24
N LEU A 906 7.98 14.23 28.81
CA LEU A 906 8.49 15.05 27.72
C LEU A 906 9.40 16.14 28.30
N LEU A 907 10.70 16.04 28.01
CA LEU A 907 11.71 17.06 28.32
C LEU A 907 12.06 17.82 27.04
N THR A 908 11.92 19.14 27.07
CA THR A 908 12.17 20.01 25.91
C THR A 908 12.60 21.40 26.36
N GLU A 909 13.45 22.07 25.60
CA GLU A 909 14.02 23.37 25.97
C GLU A 909 13.33 24.51 25.23
N THR A 910 13.09 25.63 25.91
CA THR A 910 12.54 26.82 25.25
C THR A 910 13.44 27.32 24.13
N ASP A 911 12.84 27.49 22.97
CA ASP A 911 13.50 27.93 21.74
C ASP A 911 13.97 29.41 21.80
N GLN A 912 14.48 29.95 20.69
CA GLN A 912 14.80 31.38 20.61
C GLN A 912 13.56 32.28 20.50
N ALA A 913 12.38 31.75 20.22
CA ALA A 913 11.11 32.44 20.47
C ALA A 913 10.64 32.29 21.94
N HIS A 914 11.47 31.68 22.79
CA HIS A 914 11.31 31.50 24.23
C HIS A 914 10.07 30.68 24.63
N SER A 915 9.73 29.74 23.75
CA SER A 915 8.52 28.95 23.79
C SER A 915 8.84 27.47 23.62
N VAL A 916 7.96 26.63 24.14
CA VAL A 916 7.91 25.20 23.84
C VAL A 916 6.58 24.93 23.15
N SER A 917 6.59 24.18 22.05
CA SER A 917 5.41 23.65 21.38
C SER A 917 5.40 22.13 21.51
N MET A 918 4.28 21.55 21.95
CA MET A 918 4.19 20.10 22.22
C MET A 918 2.82 19.54 21.81
N PRO A 919 2.76 18.29 21.28
CA PRO A 919 1.48 17.63 21.01
C PRO A 919 0.73 17.31 22.31
N LEU A 920 -0.54 17.69 22.34
CA LEU A 920 -1.55 17.24 23.30
C LEU A 920 -2.18 15.97 22.72
N ILE A 921 -1.72 14.82 23.19
CA ILE A 921 -2.06 13.51 22.60
C ILE A 921 -3.46 13.03 23.01
N VAL A 922 -4.03 13.55 24.11
CA VAL A 922 -5.36 13.18 24.62
C VAL A 922 -6.29 14.41 24.72
N PRO A 923 -7.39 14.50 23.95
CA PRO A 923 -8.24 15.69 23.90
C PRO A 923 -9.02 16.08 25.18
N ASN A 924 -9.00 15.28 26.25
CA ASN A 924 -9.78 15.50 27.48
C ASN A 924 -9.02 15.06 28.78
N ASP A 925 -7.70 15.23 28.85
CA ASP A 925 -6.89 14.84 30.03
C ASP A 925 -6.32 16.05 30.81
N THR A 926 -5.75 15.78 31.99
CA THR A 926 -5.05 16.75 32.85
C THR A 926 -3.54 16.62 32.68
N TYR A 927 -2.88 17.76 32.46
CA TYR A 927 -1.45 17.84 32.18
C TYR A 927 -0.72 18.60 33.32
N PHE A 928 0.38 18.04 33.81
CA PHE A 928 1.27 18.68 34.78
C PHE A 928 2.51 19.23 34.07
N ILE A 929 2.91 20.46 34.41
CA ILE A 929 4.04 21.17 33.80
C ILE A 929 5.01 21.59 34.90
N SER A 930 6.29 21.32 34.73
CA SER A 930 7.36 21.76 35.64
C SER A 930 8.63 22.18 34.87
N LEU A 931 9.58 22.80 35.57
CA LEU A 931 10.85 23.28 35.01
C LEU A 931 12.02 22.64 35.75
N ALA A 932 13.04 22.18 35.02
CA ALA A 932 14.25 21.67 35.66
C ALA A 932 15.14 22.83 36.15
N GLY A 933 15.67 22.72 37.37
CA GLY A 933 16.61 23.69 37.93
C GLY A 933 16.00 24.80 38.80
N GLY A 934 15.06 24.47 39.68
CA GLY A 934 14.55 25.40 40.70
C GLY A 934 15.63 25.86 41.69
N GLY A 935 16.37 26.91 41.34
CA GLY A 935 17.50 27.44 42.09
C GLY A 935 17.55 28.97 42.14
N GLU A 936 17.31 29.52 43.33
CA GLU A 936 17.66 30.88 43.78
C GLU A 936 17.53 32.05 42.78
N GLY A 937 16.32 32.62 42.59
CA GLY A 937 16.19 33.81 41.73
C GLY A 937 14.98 34.74 41.85
N ILE A 938 13.82 34.34 42.38
CA ILE A 938 12.58 35.15 42.24
C ILE A 938 11.74 35.22 43.53
N LYS A 939 11.13 36.38 43.82
CA LYS A 939 10.24 36.64 44.98
C LYS A 939 8.92 37.31 44.56
N ALA A 940 7.81 36.78 45.07
CA ALA A 940 6.47 37.31 44.86
C ALA A 940 5.91 38.08 46.08
N LYS A 941 4.78 38.76 45.91
CA LYS A 941 3.97 39.36 46.98
C LYS A 941 2.49 39.09 46.69
N GLY A 942 1.92 38.12 47.39
CA GLY A 942 0.57 37.63 47.08
C GLY A 942 -0.56 38.41 47.73
N ALA A 943 -1.77 38.14 47.23
CA ALA A 943 -2.94 37.93 48.07
C ALA A 943 -3.39 36.48 47.83
N ASP A 944 -3.20 35.64 48.85
CA ASP A 944 -3.91 34.38 49.12
C ASP A 944 -4.08 33.41 47.91
N GLY A 945 -3.00 32.71 47.53
CA GLY A 945 -2.94 31.89 46.31
C GLY A 945 -2.90 30.37 46.49
N PHE A 946 -2.97 29.65 45.36
CA PHE A 946 -2.71 28.21 45.14
C PHE A 946 -2.17 27.99 43.67
N ASP A 947 -1.42 26.91 43.34
CA ASP A 947 -0.76 26.62 42.01
C ASP A 947 -1.73 26.31 40.83
N LEU A 948 -1.65 25.18 40.08
CA LEU A 948 -2.42 24.91 38.83
C LEU A 948 -2.82 23.44 38.59
N ASN A 949 -4.07 23.22 38.13
CA ASN A 949 -4.59 21.99 37.51
C ASN A 949 -5.35 22.40 36.23
N ALA A 950 -4.94 21.92 35.05
CA ALA A 950 -5.64 22.21 33.80
C ALA A 950 -6.50 21.01 33.36
N THR A 951 -7.81 21.21 33.19
CA THR A 951 -8.74 20.19 32.69
C THR A 951 -9.41 20.71 31.44
N PHE A 952 -9.29 19.99 30.32
CA PHE A 952 -10.00 20.30 29.09
C PHE A 952 -11.32 19.52 29.05
N GLN A 953 -12.43 20.21 28.75
CA GLN A 953 -13.75 19.60 28.65
C GLN A 953 -14.51 20.18 27.45
N LEU A 954 -14.67 19.37 26.40
CA LEU A 954 -15.56 19.67 25.29
C LEU A 954 -17.01 19.32 25.68
N MET A 955 -17.93 20.29 25.60
CA MET A 955 -19.37 20.03 25.61
C MET A 955 -19.89 19.97 24.16
N ASN A 956 -20.75 18.98 23.91
CA ASN A 956 -21.32 18.58 22.61
C ASN A 956 -21.79 19.72 21.69
#